data_AF-A0A9E5PE19-F1
#
_entry.id   AF-A0A9E5PE19-F1
#
_cell.length_a   1.000
_cell.length_b   1.000
_cell.length_c   1.000
_cell.angle_alpha   90.00
_cell.angle_beta   90.00
_cell.angle_gamma   90.00
#
_symmetry.space_group_name_H-M   'P 1'
#
loop_
_entity.id
_entity.type
_entity.pdbx_description
1 polymer ?
#
loop_
_entity_poly.entity_id
_entity_poly.type
_entity_poly.pdbx_seq_one_letter_code
_entity_poly.pdbx_strand_id
1 'polypeptide(L)'
;MTSVKYYRDLLTQQTRIDAFRRALARVVKTGDRVLDLGTGLGTFAFFAADAGAAKVWGVDGEAIVHVAKAIGTLNGYCDRVEFIRGWLPEVTLPERVDVVIFEDFPPRLLGGTAFRLLKTVHEKYAAPGVRTVPTAAELYVAPVSSPELWREVAPFGAGDVAYDLDWSPSREYVANSPLNTGIPAEVLAGRPERVATLRFSEPPSPAALKGGASWVVERELVLHGLALWFDLDFGGGERLSNAPGAEPGSWGHLFLPVEPPLEVPASTEVRGAVRADPRSDGTPGWLAWEVVAGEERRGGHEFASAPASLGFVRIGREEEGPYQFGFITHGLLLANGQIAVAEFTASEVRIFDSEGQHVRSLGRAGGGPGEFRFLSGLFEYPGDSLAVFDRQLRRTTIFSVSSGSHRTILNQVDGSYDAFGLLRNGPFVLYNPGSGYRPDLAPGLQWDSSAIVAMNPADGSSRIIARLPSRQQLIEPDGNTRRLAPAHRAIHAAAEDGFYWATSDRYEIRFYDGEGRVRHIMRRPVEPRAVEPSMIEEYVQASLERVRRFEGEAAVPRYRRRYEEASYGKHLPFFELAFVDNDQRLWVAAPVWPSLDLVPSRWTLFSAEGVWLGHLEAPEGVRVVDSHGDVVLGIWKDERDVPYVQLHRLIRE
;
A
#
# COMPACT_ATOMS: atom_id res chain seq x y z
N MET A 1 -16.26 10.74 -22.24
CA MET A 1 -17.43 10.66 -23.15
C MET A 1 -16.94 10.10 -24.48
N THR A 2 -17.11 8.80 -24.70
CA THR A 2 -16.76 8.13 -25.97
C THR A 2 -17.72 8.58 -27.06
N SER A 3 -17.18 8.91 -28.24
CA SER A 3 -17.98 9.38 -29.39
C SER A 3 -18.24 8.26 -30.38
N VAL A 4 -19.26 8.38 -31.23
CA VAL A 4 -19.48 7.44 -32.34
C VAL A 4 -18.24 7.33 -33.25
N LYS A 5 -17.46 8.42 -33.38
CA LYS A 5 -16.18 8.42 -34.12
C LYS A 5 -15.17 7.44 -33.52
N TYR A 6 -15.07 7.34 -32.20
CA TYR A 6 -14.18 6.39 -31.53
C TYR A 6 -14.55 4.94 -31.90
N TYR A 7 -15.84 4.58 -31.81
CA TYR A 7 -16.30 3.24 -32.17
C TYR A 7 -16.15 2.94 -33.66
N ARG A 8 -16.33 3.94 -34.54
CA ARG A 8 -16.02 3.80 -35.97
C ARG A 8 -14.56 3.40 -36.18
N ASP A 9 -13.62 4.03 -35.48
CA ASP A 9 -12.19 3.74 -35.62
C ASP A 9 -11.86 2.31 -35.13
N LEU A 10 -12.55 1.81 -34.11
CA LEU A 10 -12.50 0.39 -33.71
C LEU A 10 -13.05 -0.53 -34.80
N LEU A 11 -14.22 -0.21 -35.37
CA LEU A 11 -14.86 -1.01 -36.41
C LEU A 11 -14.08 -1.06 -37.73
N THR A 12 -13.21 -0.08 -38.00
CA THR A 12 -12.32 -0.12 -39.16
C THR A 12 -11.15 -1.11 -39.01
N GLN A 13 -10.92 -1.68 -37.82
CA GLN A 13 -9.93 -2.73 -37.59
C GLN A 13 -10.48 -4.09 -38.06
N GLN A 14 -10.58 -4.29 -39.37
CA GLN A 14 -11.26 -5.44 -39.98
C GLN A 14 -10.71 -6.79 -39.49
N THR A 15 -9.38 -6.92 -39.37
CA THR A 15 -8.72 -8.14 -38.87
C THR A 15 -9.22 -8.54 -37.48
N ARG A 16 -9.38 -7.56 -36.58
CA ARG A 16 -9.92 -7.76 -35.22
C ARG A 16 -11.39 -8.15 -35.26
N ILE A 17 -12.22 -7.41 -36.00
CA ILE A 17 -13.65 -7.70 -36.13
C ILE A 17 -13.90 -9.10 -36.70
N ASP A 18 -13.16 -9.48 -37.74
CA ASP A 18 -13.31 -10.79 -38.38
C ASP A 18 -12.85 -11.94 -37.48
N ALA A 19 -11.81 -11.74 -36.66
CA ALA A 19 -11.35 -12.73 -35.69
C ALA A 19 -12.44 -13.02 -34.65
N PHE A 20 -13.05 -11.98 -34.07
CA PHE A 20 -14.19 -12.15 -33.17
C PHE A 20 -15.37 -12.82 -33.86
N ARG A 21 -15.70 -12.42 -35.09
CA ARG A 21 -16.81 -13.02 -35.86
C ARG A 21 -16.63 -14.52 -36.08
N ARG A 22 -15.44 -14.96 -36.53
CA ARG A 22 -15.14 -16.38 -36.74
C ARG A 22 -15.10 -17.16 -35.43
N ALA A 23 -14.55 -16.56 -34.38
CA ALA A 23 -14.54 -17.16 -33.05
C ALA A 23 -15.96 -17.37 -32.51
N LEU A 24 -16.83 -16.37 -32.61
CA LEU A 24 -18.22 -16.48 -32.17
C LEU A 24 -18.99 -17.54 -32.96
N ALA A 25 -18.82 -17.60 -34.28
CA ALA A 25 -19.44 -18.64 -35.12
C ALA A 25 -19.02 -20.07 -34.74
N ARG A 26 -17.84 -20.24 -34.14
CA ARG A 26 -17.31 -21.53 -33.66
C ARG A 26 -17.70 -21.83 -32.21
N VAL A 27 -17.68 -20.83 -31.35
CA VAL A 27 -17.84 -20.98 -29.90
C VAL A 27 -19.31 -21.00 -29.50
N VAL A 28 -20.15 -20.17 -30.11
CA VAL A 28 -21.60 -20.11 -29.83
C VAL A 28 -22.29 -21.31 -30.46
N LYS A 29 -23.17 -21.96 -29.70
CA LYS A 29 -24.02 -23.07 -30.10
C LYS A 29 -25.48 -22.60 -30.11
N THR A 30 -26.29 -23.26 -30.94
CA THR A 30 -27.74 -23.02 -30.96
C THR A 30 -28.33 -23.22 -29.57
N GLY A 31 -29.04 -22.21 -29.06
CA GLY A 31 -29.65 -22.25 -27.73
C GLY A 31 -28.83 -21.58 -26.63
N ASP A 32 -27.59 -21.17 -26.90
CA ASP A 32 -26.73 -20.54 -25.90
C ASP A 32 -27.28 -19.18 -25.44
N ARG A 33 -27.05 -18.88 -24.16
CA ARG A 33 -27.20 -17.55 -23.57
C ARG A 33 -25.85 -16.86 -23.52
N VAL A 34 -25.77 -15.64 -24.04
CA VAL A 34 -24.50 -14.93 -24.22
C VAL A 34 -24.50 -13.59 -23.49
N LEU A 35 -23.38 -13.25 -22.85
CA LEU A 35 -23.12 -11.93 -22.28
C LEU A 35 -22.01 -11.24 -23.09
N ASP A 36 -22.28 -10.04 -23.59
CA ASP A 36 -21.29 -9.17 -24.26
C ASP A 36 -20.93 -8.00 -23.32
N LEU A 37 -19.74 -8.05 -22.72
CA LEU A 37 -19.24 -7.09 -21.73
C LEU A 37 -18.50 -5.94 -22.41
N GLY A 38 -18.98 -4.71 -22.22
CA GLY A 38 -18.47 -3.55 -22.96
C GLY A 38 -18.98 -3.57 -24.40
N THR A 39 -20.28 -3.82 -24.57
CA THR A 39 -20.87 -4.12 -25.89
C THR A 39 -20.72 -3.00 -26.92
N GLY A 40 -20.50 -1.75 -26.49
CA GLY A 40 -20.35 -0.59 -27.36
C GLY A 40 -21.55 -0.42 -28.31
N LEU A 41 -21.28 -0.58 -29.61
CA LEU A 41 -22.30 -0.53 -30.68
C LEU A 41 -23.06 -1.85 -30.89
N GLY A 42 -22.78 -2.89 -30.09
CA GLY A 42 -23.48 -4.18 -30.14
C GLY A 42 -22.94 -5.15 -31.19
N THR A 43 -21.82 -4.86 -31.83
CA THR A 43 -21.31 -5.63 -32.98
C THR A 43 -21.10 -7.11 -32.66
N PHE A 44 -20.45 -7.41 -31.54
CA PHE A 44 -20.23 -8.80 -31.13
C PHE A 44 -21.49 -9.47 -30.59
N ALA A 45 -22.37 -8.73 -29.92
CA ALA A 45 -23.70 -9.21 -29.57
C ALA A 45 -24.52 -9.65 -30.80
N PHE A 46 -24.46 -8.90 -31.91
CA PHE A 46 -25.14 -9.29 -33.16
C PHE A 46 -24.51 -10.54 -33.79
N PHE A 47 -23.18 -10.65 -33.81
CA PHE A 47 -22.51 -11.86 -34.30
C PHE A 47 -22.85 -13.10 -33.47
N ALA A 48 -22.97 -12.96 -32.15
CA ALA A 48 -23.40 -14.04 -31.28
C ALA A 48 -24.84 -14.47 -31.57
N ALA A 49 -25.74 -13.51 -31.82
CA ALA A 49 -27.11 -13.81 -32.25
C ALA A 49 -27.11 -14.57 -33.58
N ASP A 50 -26.36 -14.12 -34.59
CA ASP A 50 -26.26 -14.80 -35.89
C ASP A 50 -25.68 -16.21 -35.79
N ALA A 51 -24.76 -16.46 -34.84
CA ALA A 51 -24.21 -17.78 -34.55
C ALA A 51 -25.22 -18.73 -33.87
N GLY A 52 -26.43 -18.27 -33.56
CA GLY A 52 -27.53 -19.09 -33.05
C GLY A 52 -27.79 -18.97 -31.55
N ALA A 53 -27.22 -17.97 -30.87
CA ALA A 53 -27.59 -17.67 -29.49
C ALA A 53 -29.11 -17.48 -29.37
N ALA A 54 -29.71 -18.12 -28.36
CA ALA A 54 -31.14 -17.93 -28.06
C ALA A 54 -31.39 -16.55 -27.45
N LYS A 55 -30.43 -16.06 -26.65
CA LYS A 55 -30.50 -14.77 -25.98
C LYS A 55 -29.10 -14.19 -25.81
N VAL A 56 -28.97 -12.90 -26.06
CA VAL A 56 -27.74 -12.13 -25.86
C VAL A 56 -28.04 -10.90 -25.00
N TRP A 57 -27.26 -10.68 -23.95
CA TRP A 57 -27.27 -9.46 -23.17
C TRP A 57 -26.01 -8.65 -23.47
N GLY A 58 -26.16 -7.49 -24.11
CA GLY A 58 -25.08 -6.52 -24.30
C GLY A 58 -25.09 -5.50 -23.18
N VAL A 59 -24.03 -5.47 -22.36
CA VAL A 59 -23.90 -4.57 -21.21
C VAL A 59 -22.81 -3.55 -21.47
N ASP A 60 -23.12 -2.27 -21.29
CA ASP A 60 -22.15 -1.18 -21.40
C ASP A 60 -22.55 -0.03 -20.47
N GLY A 61 -21.59 0.59 -19.80
CA GLY A 61 -21.88 1.72 -18.91
C GLY A 61 -22.11 3.04 -19.65
N GLU A 62 -21.57 3.17 -20.85
CA GLU A 62 -21.66 4.37 -21.65
C GLU A 62 -23.01 4.50 -22.37
N ALA A 63 -23.43 5.73 -22.63
CA ALA A 63 -24.71 6.00 -23.31
C ALA A 63 -24.75 5.50 -24.77
N ILE A 64 -23.62 5.03 -25.32
CA ILE A 64 -23.53 4.47 -26.67
C ILE A 64 -24.47 3.28 -26.89
N VAL A 65 -24.81 2.56 -25.82
CA VAL A 65 -25.71 1.41 -25.83
C VAL A 65 -27.11 1.77 -26.36
N HIS A 66 -27.53 3.04 -26.28
CA HIS A 66 -28.76 3.52 -26.92
C HIS A 66 -28.69 3.46 -28.45
N VAL A 67 -27.51 3.70 -29.03
CA VAL A 67 -27.26 3.54 -30.48
C VAL A 67 -27.25 2.06 -30.85
N ALA A 68 -26.60 1.20 -30.05
CA ALA A 68 -26.63 -0.25 -30.25
C ALA A 68 -28.07 -0.79 -30.28
N LYS A 69 -28.93 -0.32 -29.37
CA LYS A 69 -30.36 -0.66 -29.35
C LYS A 69 -31.10 -0.22 -30.61
N ALA A 70 -30.84 0.98 -31.12
CA ALA A 70 -31.42 1.46 -32.36
C ALA A 70 -30.97 0.62 -33.57
N ILE A 71 -29.68 0.28 -33.65
CA ILE A 71 -29.13 -0.61 -34.69
C ILE A 71 -29.80 -1.99 -34.61
N GLY A 72 -29.89 -2.57 -33.41
CA GLY A 72 -30.52 -3.87 -33.20
C GLY A 72 -32.00 -3.88 -33.61
N THR A 73 -32.72 -2.78 -33.40
CA THR A 73 -34.13 -2.64 -33.81
C THR A 73 -34.27 -2.60 -35.33
N LEU A 74 -33.46 -1.77 -36.00
CA LEU A 74 -33.51 -1.64 -37.46
C LEU A 74 -33.11 -2.90 -38.20
N ASN A 75 -32.26 -3.74 -37.59
CA ASN A 75 -31.73 -4.95 -38.22
C ASN A 75 -32.38 -6.24 -37.69
N GLY A 76 -33.49 -6.16 -36.95
CA GLY A 76 -34.28 -7.34 -36.56
C GLY A 76 -33.67 -8.20 -35.44
N TYR A 77 -32.85 -7.62 -34.56
CA TYR A 77 -32.21 -8.34 -33.45
C TYR A 77 -32.96 -8.23 -32.11
N CYS A 78 -33.97 -7.37 -31.98
CA CYS A 78 -34.63 -7.08 -30.69
C CYS A 78 -35.21 -8.30 -29.97
N ASP A 79 -35.61 -9.33 -30.70
CA ASP A 79 -36.17 -10.54 -30.09
C ASP A 79 -35.10 -11.40 -29.39
N ARG A 80 -33.83 -11.24 -29.79
CA ARG A 80 -32.71 -12.06 -29.31
C ARG A 80 -31.66 -11.27 -28.53
N VAL A 81 -31.48 -9.99 -28.82
CA VAL A 81 -30.44 -9.15 -28.20
C VAL A 81 -31.09 -8.08 -27.33
N GLU A 82 -30.71 -8.06 -26.06
CA GLU A 82 -31.13 -7.08 -25.07
C GLU A 82 -29.94 -6.24 -24.63
N PHE A 83 -30.05 -4.93 -24.79
CA PHE A 83 -29.01 -3.99 -24.43
C PHE A 83 -29.32 -3.29 -23.11
N ILE A 84 -28.37 -3.36 -22.17
CA ILE A 84 -28.52 -2.84 -20.81
C ILE A 84 -27.44 -1.79 -20.56
N ARG A 85 -27.87 -0.58 -20.16
CA ARG A 85 -26.95 0.47 -19.73
C ARG A 85 -26.58 0.30 -18.26
N GLY A 86 -25.30 0.18 -17.97
CA GLY A 86 -24.76 0.15 -16.61
C GLY A 86 -23.49 -0.69 -16.52
N TRP A 87 -22.92 -0.76 -15.33
CA TRP A 87 -21.70 -1.50 -15.04
C TRP A 87 -22.03 -2.75 -14.22
N LEU A 88 -21.30 -3.84 -14.40
CA LEU A 88 -21.29 -4.90 -13.37
C LEU A 88 -20.46 -4.40 -12.17
N PRO A 89 -20.88 -4.68 -10.92
CA PRO A 89 -22.00 -5.53 -10.48
C PRO A 89 -23.37 -4.85 -10.32
N GLU A 90 -23.53 -3.58 -10.73
CA GLU A 90 -24.76 -2.80 -10.54
C GLU A 90 -25.91 -3.33 -11.41
N VAL A 91 -25.59 -3.77 -12.63
CA VAL A 91 -26.54 -4.44 -13.51
C VAL A 91 -26.77 -5.88 -13.05
N THR A 92 -28.04 -6.29 -12.99
CA THR A 92 -28.43 -7.67 -12.72
C THR A 92 -28.91 -8.35 -14.00
N LEU A 93 -28.32 -9.50 -14.32
CA LEU A 93 -28.81 -10.36 -15.40
C LEU A 93 -29.85 -11.35 -14.85
N PRO A 94 -30.88 -11.69 -15.63
CA PRO A 94 -31.96 -12.57 -15.18
C PRO A 94 -31.50 -14.02 -14.99
N GLU A 95 -30.47 -14.45 -15.72
CA GLU A 95 -29.99 -15.82 -15.74
C GLU A 95 -28.46 -15.88 -15.88
N ARG A 96 -27.89 -17.06 -15.60
CA ARG A 96 -26.49 -17.36 -15.92
C ARG A 96 -26.30 -17.58 -17.42
N VAL A 97 -25.11 -17.27 -17.93
CA VAL A 97 -24.75 -17.32 -19.35
C VAL A 97 -23.78 -18.45 -19.67
N ASP A 98 -23.90 -18.99 -20.87
CA ASP A 98 -23.12 -20.11 -21.39
C ASP A 98 -21.87 -19.63 -22.16
N VAL A 99 -21.91 -18.38 -22.66
CA VAL A 99 -20.79 -17.72 -23.35
C VAL A 99 -20.61 -16.28 -22.84
N VAL A 100 -19.37 -15.85 -22.63
CA VAL A 100 -19.01 -14.47 -22.29
C VAL A 100 -18.08 -13.90 -23.37
N ILE A 101 -18.38 -12.69 -23.84
CA ILE A 101 -17.55 -11.91 -24.75
C ILE A 101 -16.94 -10.77 -23.96
N PHE A 102 -15.63 -10.58 -24.07
CA PHE A 102 -14.94 -9.46 -23.43
C PHE A 102 -13.89 -8.87 -24.37
N GLU A 103 -13.95 -7.56 -24.58
CA GLU A 103 -13.15 -6.88 -25.58
C GLU A 103 -12.80 -5.44 -25.14
N ASP A 104 -12.34 -5.29 -23.90
CA ASP A 104 -11.89 -4.01 -23.35
C ASP A 104 -10.58 -4.19 -22.56
N PHE A 105 -9.50 -4.44 -23.30
CA PHE A 105 -8.18 -4.73 -22.75
C PHE A 105 -7.31 -3.48 -22.68
N PRO A 106 -6.73 -3.13 -21.52
CA PRO A 106 -5.65 -2.15 -21.45
C PRO A 106 -4.35 -2.72 -22.05
N PRO A 107 -3.34 -1.89 -22.36
CA PRO A 107 -2.05 -2.33 -22.89
C PRO A 107 -1.33 -3.40 -22.03
N ARG A 108 -1.54 -3.36 -20.70
CA ARG A 108 -1.04 -4.36 -19.73
C ARG A 108 -1.93 -5.61 -19.58
N LEU A 109 -2.85 -5.84 -20.51
CA LEU A 109 -3.86 -6.90 -20.53
C LEU A 109 -4.94 -6.83 -19.43
N LEU A 110 -4.57 -6.68 -18.16
CA LEU A 110 -5.51 -6.74 -17.04
C LEU A 110 -5.33 -5.59 -16.04
N GLY A 111 -6.24 -4.62 -16.06
CA GLY A 111 -6.32 -3.56 -15.05
C GLY A 111 -7.36 -3.85 -13.97
N GLY A 112 -7.41 -3.02 -12.93
CA GLY A 112 -8.38 -3.16 -11.83
C GLY A 112 -9.85 -3.20 -12.29
N THR A 113 -10.23 -2.42 -13.32
CA THR A 113 -11.59 -2.45 -13.89
C THR A 113 -11.92 -3.78 -14.55
N ALA A 114 -11.10 -4.22 -15.53
CA ALA A 114 -11.27 -5.49 -16.21
C ALA A 114 -11.27 -6.68 -15.24
N PHE A 115 -10.40 -6.65 -14.22
CA PHE A 115 -10.36 -7.67 -13.18
C PHE A 115 -11.69 -7.78 -12.42
N ARG A 116 -12.25 -6.65 -11.94
CA ARG A 116 -13.52 -6.66 -11.18
C ARG A 116 -14.69 -7.13 -12.04
N LEU A 117 -14.71 -6.75 -13.32
CA LEU A 117 -15.76 -7.18 -14.26
C LEU A 117 -15.73 -8.69 -14.46
N LEU A 118 -14.57 -9.25 -14.84
CA LEU A 118 -14.40 -10.68 -15.06
C LEU A 118 -14.68 -11.49 -13.79
N LYS A 119 -14.15 -11.05 -12.64
CA LYS A 119 -14.45 -11.67 -11.33
C LYS A 119 -15.95 -11.72 -11.04
N THR A 120 -16.64 -10.59 -11.22
CA THR A 120 -18.10 -10.51 -11.02
C THR A 120 -18.85 -11.50 -11.90
N VAL A 121 -18.43 -11.63 -13.17
CA VAL A 121 -19.05 -12.55 -14.12
C VAL A 121 -18.89 -14.00 -13.66
N HIS A 122 -17.70 -14.42 -13.24
CA HIS A 122 -17.51 -15.79 -12.75
C HIS A 122 -18.32 -16.09 -11.50
N GLU A 123 -18.38 -15.16 -10.55
CA GLU A 123 -19.10 -15.37 -9.29
C GLU A 123 -20.61 -15.45 -9.50
N LYS A 124 -21.17 -14.55 -10.32
CA LYS A 124 -22.63 -14.35 -10.40
C LYS A 124 -23.28 -14.90 -11.66
N TYR A 125 -22.61 -14.79 -12.81
CA TYR A 125 -23.27 -14.90 -14.11
C TYR A 125 -22.76 -16.05 -14.98
N ALA A 126 -21.58 -16.60 -14.74
CA ALA A 126 -21.07 -17.74 -15.50
C ALA A 126 -21.83 -19.04 -15.13
N ALA A 127 -22.31 -19.77 -16.14
CA ALA A 127 -22.75 -21.15 -15.97
C ALA A 127 -21.53 -22.09 -15.79
N PRO A 128 -21.69 -23.27 -15.17
CA PRO A 128 -20.65 -24.29 -15.17
C PRO A 128 -20.19 -24.63 -16.60
N GLY A 129 -18.88 -24.57 -16.86
CA GLY A 129 -18.34 -24.79 -18.20
C GLY A 129 -18.53 -23.61 -19.18
N VAL A 130 -18.70 -22.38 -18.65
CA VAL A 130 -18.77 -21.17 -19.47
C VAL A 130 -17.64 -21.12 -20.50
N ARG A 131 -17.99 -20.77 -21.74
CA ARG A 131 -17.02 -20.50 -22.80
C ARG A 131 -16.79 -19.01 -22.89
N THR A 132 -15.61 -18.59 -23.33
CA THR A 132 -15.29 -17.19 -23.49
C THR A 132 -14.69 -16.87 -24.85
N VAL A 133 -14.97 -15.66 -25.32
CA VAL A 133 -14.38 -15.08 -26.52
C VAL A 133 -13.77 -13.74 -26.14
N PRO A 134 -12.41 -13.61 -26.11
CA PRO A 134 -11.41 -14.64 -26.38
C PRO A 134 -11.37 -15.74 -25.29
N THR A 135 -10.73 -16.87 -25.61
CA THR A 135 -10.59 -18.01 -24.68
C THR A 135 -9.48 -17.78 -23.67
N ALA A 136 -8.35 -17.23 -24.11
CA ALA A 136 -7.23 -16.89 -23.25
C ALA A 136 -6.48 -15.68 -23.79
N ALA A 137 -5.60 -15.14 -22.96
CA ALA A 137 -4.60 -14.17 -23.36
C ALA A 137 -3.23 -14.58 -22.81
N GLU A 138 -2.18 -14.25 -23.56
CA GLU A 138 -0.79 -14.51 -23.19
C GLU A 138 -0.04 -13.18 -23.16
N LEU A 139 0.59 -12.87 -22.04
CA LEU A 139 1.41 -11.66 -21.88
C LEU A 139 2.86 -11.99 -22.28
N TYR A 140 3.45 -11.12 -23.09
CA TYR A 140 4.81 -11.27 -23.60
C TYR A 140 5.69 -10.11 -23.21
N VAL A 141 6.97 -10.39 -23.02
CA VAL A 141 8.02 -9.41 -22.77
C VAL A 141 9.21 -9.63 -23.71
N ALA A 142 9.91 -8.56 -24.06
CA ALA A 142 11.20 -8.64 -24.76
C ALA A 142 12.09 -7.43 -24.41
N PRO A 143 13.42 -7.57 -24.41
CA PRO A 143 14.33 -6.44 -24.24
C PRO A 143 14.23 -5.48 -25.44
N VAL A 144 14.40 -4.18 -25.18
CA VAL A 144 14.33 -3.11 -26.18
C VAL A 144 15.64 -2.35 -26.20
N SER A 145 16.21 -2.20 -27.40
CA SER A 145 17.36 -1.35 -27.68
C SER A 145 16.92 -0.23 -28.64
N SER A 146 16.36 0.84 -28.09
CA SER A 146 15.99 2.05 -28.85
C SER A 146 16.23 3.31 -28.03
N PRO A 147 17.21 4.15 -28.42
CA PRO A 147 17.37 5.47 -27.82
C PRO A 147 16.20 6.40 -28.17
N GLU A 148 15.48 6.17 -29.27
CA GLU A 148 14.29 6.94 -29.66
C GLU A 148 13.15 6.76 -28.65
N LEU A 149 12.76 5.51 -28.36
CA LEU A 149 11.69 5.22 -27.39
C LEU A 149 12.07 5.68 -25.98
N TRP A 150 13.34 5.53 -25.60
CA TRP A 150 13.82 6.05 -24.32
C TRP A 150 13.75 7.58 -24.25
N ARG A 151 14.08 8.29 -25.35
CA ARG A 151 13.93 9.76 -25.44
C ARG A 151 12.47 10.22 -25.42
N GLU A 152 11.50 9.39 -25.83
CA GLU A 152 10.08 9.72 -25.66
C GLU A 152 9.68 9.76 -24.18
N VAL A 153 10.28 8.90 -23.34
CA VAL A 153 10.10 8.94 -21.88
C VAL A 153 10.93 10.04 -21.24
N ALA A 154 12.15 10.29 -21.75
CA ALA A 154 13.12 11.25 -21.25
C ALA A 154 13.50 12.30 -22.32
N PRO A 155 12.66 13.30 -22.60
CA PRO A 155 12.84 14.21 -23.75
C PRO A 155 14.09 15.08 -23.69
N PHE A 156 14.69 15.27 -22.50
CA PHE A 156 15.94 16.00 -22.31
C PHE A 156 17.09 15.10 -21.88
N GLY A 157 16.94 13.78 -21.98
CA GLY A 157 17.86 12.83 -21.36
C GLY A 157 17.76 12.86 -19.83
N ALA A 158 17.80 11.69 -19.22
CA ALA A 158 17.90 11.57 -17.78
C ALA A 158 19.27 12.17 -17.36
N GLY A 159 19.31 13.38 -16.82
CA GLY A 159 20.53 14.04 -16.33
C GLY A 159 21.30 14.96 -17.28
N ASP A 160 20.69 15.45 -18.37
CA ASP A 160 21.34 16.50 -19.17
C ASP A 160 20.97 17.91 -18.66
N VAL A 161 21.90 18.85 -18.85
CA VAL A 161 21.63 20.28 -18.71
C VAL A 161 20.98 20.76 -20.00
N ALA A 162 19.70 21.14 -19.95
CA ALA A 162 18.96 21.70 -21.07
C ALA A 162 18.35 23.03 -20.66
N TYR A 163 18.48 24.05 -21.52
CA TYR A 163 18.08 25.43 -21.24
C TYR A 163 18.75 26.01 -19.98
N ASP A 164 20.01 25.67 -19.74
CA ASP A 164 20.77 26.05 -18.54
C ASP A 164 20.17 25.54 -17.21
N LEU A 165 19.31 24.51 -17.27
CA LEU A 165 18.70 23.84 -16.13
C LEU A 165 19.19 22.39 -16.03
N ASP A 166 19.49 21.92 -14.83
CA ASP A 166 19.82 20.51 -14.56
C ASP A 166 18.54 19.68 -14.44
N TRP A 167 18.33 18.75 -15.39
CA TRP A 167 17.18 17.85 -15.41
C TRP A 167 17.45 16.51 -14.72
N SER A 168 18.60 16.32 -14.05
CA SER A 168 18.92 15.12 -13.28
C SER A 168 17.86 14.71 -12.24
N PRO A 169 17.07 15.61 -11.61
CA PRO A 169 15.99 15.18 -10.73
C PRO A 169 14.88 14.39 -11.45
N SER A 170 14.78 14.49 -12.78
CA SER A 170 13.80 13.74 -13.57
C SER A 170 14.12 12.26 -13.75
N ARG A 171 15.39 11.85 -13.51
CA ARG A 171 15.86 10.47 -13.73
C ARG A 171 14.98 9.44 -13.02
N GLU A 172 14.63 9.71 -11.77
CA GLU A 172 13.82 8.80 -10.97
C GLU A 172 12.42 8.62 -11.58
N TYR A 173 11.79 9.68 -12.08
CA TYR A 173 10.47 9.56 -12.70
C TYR A 173 10.54 8.87 -14.06
N VAL A 174 11.58 9.14 -14.85
CA VAL A 174 11.85 8.44 -16.10
C VAL A 174 11.98 6.94 -15.85
N ALA A 175 12.79 6.53 -14.87
CA ALA A 175 13.00 5.13 -14.51
C ALA A 175 11.71 4.39 -14.16
N ASN A 176 10.70 5.13 -13.70
CA ASN A 176 9.48 4.59 -13.14
C ASN A 176 8.25 4.80 -14.02
N SER A 177 8.37 5.40 -15.22
CA SER A 177 7.23 5.75 -16.09
C SER A 177 7.04 4.79 -17.27
N PRO A 178 6.10 3.82 -17.21
CA PRO A 178 5.71 3.06 -18.39
C PRO A 178 5.12 3.97 -19.47
N LEU A 179 5.53 3.77 -20.71
CA LEU A 179 5.03 4.53 -21.85
C LEU A 179 4.10 3.66 -22.69
N ASN A 180 2.85 4.10 -22.86
CA ASN A 180 1.93 3.53 -23.84
C ASN A 180 2.23 4.12 -25.23
N THR A 181 2.89 3.34 -26.08
CA THR A 181 3.33 3.79 -27.42
C THR A 181 3.35 2.62 -28.39
N GLY A 182 3.57 2.92 -29.67
CA GLY A 182 3.86 1.90 -30.68
C GLY A 182 5.33 1.53 -30.63
N ILE A 183 5.65 0.27 -30.34
CA ILE A 183 7.02 -0.25 -30.36
C ILE A 183 7.27 -0.88 -31.74
N PRO A 184 8.29 -0.42 -32.49
CA PRO A 184 8.71 -1.07 -33.73
C PRO A 184 9.31 -2.47 -33.48
N ALA A 185 9.16 -3.41 -34.40
CA ALA A 185 9.69 -4.76 -34.21
C ALA A 185 11.23 -4.79 -34.24
N GLU A 186 11.83 -3.91 -35.03
CA GLU A 186 13.28 -3.80 -35.27
C GLU A 186 14.08 -3.36 -34.04
N VAL A 187 13.42 -2.76 -33.04
CA VAL A 187 14.07 -2.33 -31.80
C VAL A 187 14.10 -3.41 -30.72
N LEU A 188 13.43 -4.54 -30.95
CA LEU A 188 13.50 -5.68 -30.05
C LEU A 188 14.90 -6.30 -30.08
N ALA A 189 15.53 -6.38 -28.91
CA ALA A 189 16.89 -6.86 -28.70
C ALA A 189 16.95 -8.36 -28.33
N GLY A 190 15.83 -9.08 -28.45
CA GLY A 190 15.70 -10.47 -28.07
C GLY A 190 14.35 -11.02 -28.51
N ARG A 191 14.25 -12.35 -28.54
CA ARG A 191 12.99 -13.01 -28.89
C ARG A 191 11.91 -12.70 -27.83
N PRO A 192 10.64 -12.54 -28.23
CA PRO A 192 9.53 -12.51 -27.29
C PRO A 192 9.50 -13.72 -26.35
N GLU A 193 9.26 -13.48 -25.07
CA GLU A 193 9.08 -14.53 -24.07
C GLU A 193 7.75 -14.35 -23.34
N ARG A 194 7.00 -15.44 -23.18
CA ARG A 194 5.69 -15.41 -22.52
C ARG A 194 5.87 -15.43 -21.01
N VAL A 195 5.32 -14.44 -20.33
CA VAL A 195 5.44 -14.26 -18.88
C VAL A 195 4.18 -14.58 -18.11
N ALA A 196 3.01 -14.49 -18.73
CA ALA A 196 1.75 -14.85 -18.07
C ALA A 196 0.72 -15.41 -19.05
N THR A 197 -0.24 -16.16 -18.52
CA THR A 197 -1.39 -16.66 -19.26
C THR A 197 -2.65 -16.43 -18.43
N LEU A 198 -3.64 -15.78 -19.02
CA LEU A 198 -4.95 -15.55 -18.45
C LEU A 198 -5.97 -16.38 -19.21
N ARG A 199 -6.67 -17.30 -18.53
CA ARG A 199 -7.82 -18.02 -19.10
C ARG A 199 -9.09 -17.30 -18.69
N PHE A 200 -9.86 -16.82 -19.66
CA PHE A 200 -11.07 -16.04 -19.39
C PHE A 200 -12.25 -16.91 -18.92
N SER A 201 -12.15 -18.23 -19.04
CA SER A 201 -13.13 -19.17 -18.47
C SER A 201 -12.98 -19.36 -16.95
N GLU A 202 -11.92 -18.81 -16.35
CA GLU A 202 -11.59 -18.95 -14.93
C GLU A 202 -11.59 -17.56 -14.25
N PRO A 203 -11.97 -17.47 -12.97
CA PRO A 203 -11.89 -16.21 -12.23
C PRO A 203 -10.46 -15.67 -12.22
N PRO A 204 -10.23 -14.37 -12.51
CA PRO A 204 -8.90 -13.82 -12.56
C PRO A 204 -8.24 -13.85 -11.17
N SER A 205 -6.93 -14.12 -11.14
CA SER A 205 -6.12 -14.11 -9.92
C SER A 205 -5.30 -12.81 -9.82
N PRO A 206 -5.06 -12.27 -8.62
CA PRO A 206 -4.17 -11.12 -8.42
C PRO A 206 -2.76 -11.36 -8.99
N ALA A 207 -2.32 -12.62 -9.01
CA ALA A 207 -1.02 -13.03 -9.55
C ALA A 207 -1.00 -13.21 -11.09
N ALA A 208 -2.10 -12.91 -11.79
CA ALA A 208 -2.21 -13.14 -13.24
C ALA A 208 -1.29 -12.27 -14.10
N LEU A 209 -0.74 -11.19 -13.55
CA LEU A 209 0.26 -10.34 -14.20
C LEU A 209 1.58 -10.44 -13.45
N LYS A 210 2.21 -11.62 -13.44
CA LYS A 210 3.53 -11.83 -12.83
C LYS A 210 4.31 -12.87 -13.62
N GLY A 211 5.52 -12.52 -14.03
CA GLY A 211 6.43 -13.47 -14.67
C GLY A 211 7.77 -12.84 -15.05
N GLY A 212 8.68 -13.65 -15.56
CA GLY A 212 9.97 -13.20 -16.03
C GLY A 212 10.55 -14.13 -17.06
N ALA A 213 11.56 -13.64 -17.75
CA ALA A 213 12.21 -14.28 -18.87
C ALA A 213 13.71 -13.97 -18.88
N SER A 214 14.45 -14.68 -19.71
CA SER A 214 15.90 -14.53 -19.82
C SER A 214 16.35 -14.64 -21.26
N TRP A 215 17.29 -13.80 -21.65
CA TRP A 215 17.84 -13.70 -22.99
C TRP A 215 19.35 -13.69 -22.92
N VAL A 216 20.00 -14.38 -23.85
CA VAL A 216 21.44 -14.22 -24.07
C VAL A 216 21.62 -13.25 -25.21
N VAL A 217 22.29 -12.14 -24.92
CA VAL A 217 22.53 -11.08 -25.91
C VAL A 217 23.64 -11.51 -26.85
N GLU A 218 23.39 -11.59 -28.16
CA GLU A 218 24.36 -12.10 -29.13
C GLU A 218 25.49 -11.11 -29.45
N ARG A 219 25.19 -9.81 -29.38
CA ARG A 219 26.10 -8.70 -29.69
C ARG A 219 25.95 -7.62 -28.64
N GLU A 220 27.01 -6.86 -28.39
CA GLU A 220 26.95 -5.71 -27.50
C GLU A 220 25.80 -4.77 -27.89
N LEU A 221 25.02 -4.33 -26.90
CA LEU A 221 23.91 -3.41 -27.08
C LEU A 221 23.70 -2.53 -25.86
N VAL A 222 22.95 -1.45 -26.05
CA VAL A 222 22.44 -0.64 -24.94
C VAL A 222 20.98 -1.00 -24.71
N LEU A 223 20.68 -1.53 -23.54
CA LEU A 223 19.35 -1.90 -23.14
C LEU A 223 18.63 -0.68 -22.57
N HIS A 224 17.60 -0.26 -23.29
CA HIS A 224 16.83 0.95 -22.98
C HIS A 224 15.54 0.65 -22.21
N GLY A 225 15.05 -0.59 -22.26
CA GLY A 225 13.83 -0.98 -21.59
C GLY A 225 13.37 -2.41 -21.90
N LEU A 226 12.16 -2.73 -21.47
CA LEU A 226 11.41 -3.93 -21.87
C LEU A 226 10.15 -3.50 -22.64
N ALA A 227 9.81 -4.24 -23.70
CA ALA A 227 8.50 -4.17 -24.34
C ALA A 227 7.56 -5.15 -23.64
N LEU A 228 6.31 -4.75 -23.42
CA LEU A 228 5.24 -5.59 -22.88
C LEU A 228 3.99 -5.49 -23.77
N TRP A 229 3.43 -6.63 -24.13
CA TRP A 229 2.23 -6.74 -24.97
C TRP A 229 1.52 -8.08 -24.73
N PHE A 230 0.43 -8.36 -25.44
CA PHE A 230 -0.31 -9.61 -25.30
C PHE A 230 -0.82 -10.21 -26.63
N ASP A 231 -1.01 -11.52 -26.62
CA ASP A 231 -1.74 -12.22 -27.68
C ASP A 231 -3.07 -12.71 -27.11
N LEU A 232 -4.15 -12.53 -27.87
CA LEU A 232 -5.44 -13.13 -27.62
C LEU A 232 -5.57 -14.45 -28.38
N ASP A 233 -5.97 -15.50 -27.66
CA ASP A 233 -6.27 -16.81 -28.21
C ASP A 233 -7.78 -16.99 -28.29
N PHE A 234 -8.29 -17.23 -29.50
CA PHE A 234 -9.71 -17.45 -29.77
C PHE A 234 -10.08 -18.94 -29.86
N GLY A 235 -9.10 -19.84 -29.64
CA GLY A 235 -9.22 -21.27 -29.90
C GLY A 235 -9.17 -21.62 -31.39
N GLY A 236 -9.04 -22.90 -31.71
CA GLY A 236 -9.02 -23.37 -33.11
C GLY A 236 -7.83 -22.88 -33.94
N GLY A 237 -6.73 -22.47 -33.28
CA GLY A 237 -5.53 -21.94 -33.94
C GLY A 237 -5.61 -20.46 -34.33
N GLU A 238 -6.72 -19.79 -34.03
CA GLU A 238 -6.92 -18.38 -34.34
C GLU A 238 -6.40 -17.49 -33.22
N ARG A 239 -5.51 -16.55 -33.56
CA ARG A 239 -4.87 -15.62 -32.63
C ARG A 239 -4.92 -14.20 -33.16
N LEU A 240 -4.97 -13.25 -32.24
CA LEU A 240 -4.82 -11.83 -32.54
C LEU A 240 -3.77 -11.26 -31.60
N SER A 241 -2.75 -10.63 -32.16
CA SER A 241 -1.62 -10.12 -31.41
C SER A 241 -1.57 -8.61 -31.51
N ASN A 242 -1.22 -7.94 -30.41
CA ASN A 242 -0.71 -6.57 -30.47
C ASN A 242 0.82 -6.55 -30.37
N ALA A 243 1.55 -7.57 -30.84
CA ALA A 243 3.01 -7.55 -30.80
C ALA A 243 3.62 -6.35 -31.53
N PRO A 244 4.82 -5.89 -31.14
CA PRO A 244 5.60 -4.93 -31.93
C PRO A 244 5.71 -5.38 -33.40
N GLY A 245 5.32 -4.51 -34.33
CA GLY A 245 5.27 -4.79 -35.78
C GLY A 245 4.07 -5.60 -36.29
N ALA A 246 3.16 -6.04 -35.41
CA ALA A 246 1.84 -6.53 -35.84
C ALA A 246 0.99 -5.37 -36.40
N GLU A 247 -0.09 -5.67 -37.15
CA GLU A 247 -0.98 -4.64 -37.68
C GLU A 247 -1.42 -3.68 -36.55
N PRO A 248 -1.34 -2.35 -36.77
CA PRO A 248 -1.58 -1.37 -35.71
C PRO A 248 -3.02 -1.46 -35.20
N GLY A 249 -3.19 -2.08 -34.03
CA GLY A 249 -4.42 -2.08 -33.25
C GLY A 249 -4.44 -0.96 -32.23
N SER A 250 -5.63 -0.57 -31.77
CA SER A 250 -5.82 0.51 -30.79
C SER A 250 -5.32 0.19 -29.37
N TRP A 251 -4.82 -1.03 -29.12
CA TRP A 251 -4.38 -1.45 -27.78
C TRP A 251 -3.00 -0.89 -27.38
N GLY A 252 -2.16 -0.48 -28.34
CA GLY A 252 -0.80 -0.01 -28.08
C GLY A 252 0.13 -1.09 -27.47
N HIS A 253 1.29 -0.67 -27.00
CA HIS A 253 2.27 -1.48 -26.26
C HIS A 253 2.69 -0.74 -25.00
N LEU A 254 3.28 -1.42 -24.03
CA LEU A 254 4.00 -0.76 -22.94
C LEU A 254 5.50 -0.88 -23.12
N PHE A 255 6.17 0.27 -23.20
CA PHE A 255 7.60 0.37 -23.03
C PHE A 255 7.91 0.63 -21.55
N LEU A 256 8.73 -0.24 -20.95
CA LEU A 256 9.13 -0.20 -19.54
C LEU A 256 10.60 0.23 -19.47
N PRO A 257 10.89 1.50 -19.15
CA PRO A 257 12.23 2.06 -19.28
C PRO A 257 13.26 1.41 -18.34
N VAL A 258 14.51 1.34 -18.78
CA VAL A 258 15.68 1.04 -17.96
C VAL A 258 16.49 2.32 -17.85
N GLU A 259 16.68 2.79 -16.61
CA GLU A 259 17.34 4.06 -16.33
C GLU A 259 18.39 3.92 -15.22
N PRO A 260 19.64 4.37 -15.47
CA PRO A 260 20.20 4.70 -16.79
C PRO A 260 20.15 3.50 -17.75
N PRO A 261 20.12 3.71 -19.09
CA PRO A 261 20.25 2.64 -20.06
C PRO A 261 21.48 1.79 -19.76
N LEU A 262 21.35 0.48 -19.91
CA LEU A 262 22.38 -0.46 -19.48
C LEU A 262 23.22 -0.91 -20.67
N GLU A 263 24.53 -0.71 -20.61
CA GLU A 263 25.44 -1.33 -21.57
C GLU A 263 25.55 -2.82 -21.27
N VAL A 264 25.20 -3.66 -22.25
CA VAL A 264 25.18 -5.11 -22.11
C VAL A 264 26.18 -5.71 -23.09
N PRO A 265 27.30 -6.27 -22.60
CA PRO A 265 28.28 -6.94 -23.45
C PRO A 265 27.69 -8.15 -24.17
N ALA A 266 28.27 -8.51 -25.31
CA ALA A 266 27.94 -9.75 -26.00
C ALA A 266 28.10 -10.97 -25.08
N SER A 267 27.24 -11.97 -25.27
CA SER A 267 27.16 -13.20 -24.47
C SER A 267 26.72 -13.01 -23.01
N THR A 268 26.23 -11.83 -22.62
CA THR A 268 25.66 -11.59 -21.29
C THR A 268 24.22 -12.10 -21.21
N GLU A 269 23.87 -12.77 -20.10
CA GLU A 269 22.47 -13.10 -19.80
C GLU A 269 21.76 -11.86 -19.23
N VAL A 270 20.66 -11.48 -19.88
CA VAL A 270 19.71 -10.47 -19.42
C VAL A 270 18.49 -11.19 -18.88
N ARG A 271 18.10 -10.94 -17.63
CA ARG A 271 16.86 -11.41 -17.02
C ARG A 271 15.91 -10.25 -16.87
N GLY A 272 14.68 -10.38 -17.35
CA GLY A 272 13.63 -9.37 -17.21
C GLY A 272 12.45 -9.95 -16.46
N ALA A 273 11.87 -9.19 -15.54
CA ALA A 273 10.68 -9.58 -14.79
C ALA A 273 9.67 -8.45 -14.78
N VAL A 274 8.39 -8.81 -14.82
CA VAL A 274 7.26 -7.88 -14.70
C VAL A 274 6.26 -8.43 -13.70
N ARG A 275 5.68 -7.56 -12.87
CA ARG A 275 4.62 -7.91 -11.94
C ARG A 275 3.65 -6.75 -11.71
N ALA A 276 2.39 -7.03 -11.43
CA ALA A 276 1.47 -6.07 -10.85
C ALA A 276 1.35 -6.33 -9.34
N ASP A 277 1.61 -5.32 -8.52
CA ASP A 277 1.49 -5.44 -7.06
C ASP A 277 0.00 -5.34 -6.67
N PRO A 278 -0.55 -6.30 -5.91
CA PRO A 278 -1.98 -6.36 -5.64
C PRO A 278 -2.43 -5.26 -4.67
N ARG A 279 -3.63 -4.71 -4.89
CA ARG A 279 -4.30 -3.80 -3.95
C ARG A 279 -4.94 -4.57 -2.80
N SER A 280 -5.36 -3.85 -1.76
CA SER A 280 -6.04 -4.42 -0.59
C SER A 280 -7.33 -5.21 -0.92
N ASP A 281 -8.01 -4.87 -2.03
CA ASP A 281 -9.18 -5.60 -2.53
C ASP A 281 -8.84 -6.81 -3.44
N GLY A 282 -7.55 -7.12 -3.58
CA GLY A 282 -7.01 -8.19 -4.43
C GLY A 282 -6.94 -7.82 -5.92
N THR A 283 -7.29 -6.60 -6.33
CA THR A 283 -7.16 -6.20 -7.74
C THR A 283 -5.68 -5.94 -8.11
N PRO A 284 -5.28 -6.15 -9.38
CA PRO A 284 -3.96 -5.73 -9.85
C PRO A 284 -3.78 -4.22 -9.67
N GLY A 285 -2.72 -3.82 -8.95
CA GLY A 285 -2.35 -2.45 -8.67
C GLY A 285 -1.26 -1.94 -9.60
N TRP A 286 -0.19 -1.40 -9.02
CA TRP A 286 0.90 -0.75 -9.76
C TRP A 286 1.79 -1.77 -10.47
N LEU A 287 2.21 -1.46 -11.70
CA LEU A 287 3.15 -2.28 -12.45
C LEU A 287 4.58 -2.04 -11.95
N ALA A 288 5.33 -3.12 -11.71
CA ALA A 288 6.75 -3.11 -11.40
C ALA A 288 7.51 -3.99 -12.38
N TRP A 289 8.72 -3.59 -12.73
CA TRP A 289 9.61 -4.36 -13.58
C TRP A 289 11.04 -4.30 -13.10
N GLU A 290 11.80 -5.33 -13.42
CA GLU A 290 13.20 -5.47 -13.08
C GLU A 290 13.94 -6.05 -14.27
N VAL A 291 15.18 -5.59 -14.45
CA VAL A 291 16.14 -6.14 -15.38
C VAL A 291 17.45 -6.39 -14.63
N VAL A 292 18.04 -7.56 -14.85
CA VAL A 292 19.36 -7.93 -14.37
C VAL A 292 20.23 -8.33 -15.55
N ALA A 293 21.42 -7.75 -15.70
CA ALA A 293 22.43 -8.18 -16.66
C ALA A 293 23.80 -8.22 -15.99
N GLY A 294 24.38 -9.41 -15.82
CA GLY A 294 25.57 -9.58 -14.99
C GLY A 294 25.30 -9.25 -13.51
N GLU A 295 26.11 -8.36 -12.92
CA GLU A 295 25.91 -7.84 -11.56
C GLU A 295 25.00 -6.60 -11.50
N GLU A 296 24.70 -6.01 -12.66
CA GLU A 296 23.90 -4.79 -12.76
C GLU A 296 22.40 -5.13 -12.68
N ARG A 297 21.70 -4.40 -11.81
CA ARG A 297 20.24 -4.48 -11.66
C ARG A 297 19.63 -3.10 -11.84
N ARG A 298 18.59 -3.03 -12.67
CA ARG A 298 17.76 -1.83 -12.91
C ARG A 298 16.29 -2.22 -12.89
N GLY A 299 15.41 -1.24 -12.81
CA GLY A 299 13.97 -1.50 -12.81
C GLY A 299 13.18 -0.24 -12.52
N GLY A 300 11.88 -0.40 -12.51
CA GLY A 300 10.95 0.68 -12.23
C GLY A 300 9.67 0.17 -11.61
N HIS A 301 8.92 1.11 -11.05
CA HIS A 301 7.67 0.88 -10.37
C HIS A 301 6.72 2.05 -10.67
N GLU A 302 5.58 1.77 -11.32
CA GLU A 302 4.64 2.77 -11.83
C GLU A 302 4.17 3.77 -10.76
N PHE A 303 4.03 3.35 -9.49
CA PHE A 303 3.74 4.28 -8.38
C PHE A 303 4.75 5.43 -8.27
N ALA A 304 6.03 5.17 -8.54
CA ALA A 304 7.11 6.14 -8.47
C ALA A 304 7.26 6.99 -9.76
N SER A 305 6.39 6.79 -10.77
CA SER A 305 6.33 7.61 -12.00
C SER A 305 5.77 9.00 -11.75
N ALA A 306 4.84 9.10 -10.80
CA ALA A 306 4.21 10.36 -10.47
C ALA A 306 5.27 11.26 -9.82
N PRO A 307 5.39 12.52 -10.26
CA PRO A 307 6.12 13.56 -9.54
C PRO A 307 5.51 13.75 -8.15
N ALA A 308 5.86 12.87 -7.21
CA ALA A 308 5.82 13.22 -5.79
C ALA A 308 6.74 14.42 -5.69
N SER A 309 6.26 15.55 -5.19
CA SER A 309 7.02 16.79 -5.17
C SER A 309 8.46 16.50 -4.70
N LEU A 310 9.44 16.81 -5.54
CA LEU A 310 10.86 16.85 -5.15
C LEU A 310 11.09 17.74 -3.91
N GLY A 311 10.12 18.60 -3.59
CA GLY A 311 9.99 19.15 -2.25
C GLY A 311 9.29 18.13 -1.35
N PHE A 312 10.04 17.42 -0.53
CA PHE A 312 9.73 17.28 0.90
C PHE A 312 8.33 17.82 1.25
N VAL A 313 7.32 16.96 1.26
CA VAL A 313 5.96 17.38 1.63
C VAL A 313 6.02 17.66 3.12
N ARG A 314 6.11 18.94 3.46
CA ARG A 314 6.06 19.42 4.84
C ARG A 314 4.71 20.06 5.09
N ILE A 315 3.94 19.42 5.95
CA ILE A 315 2.64 19.90 6.39
C ILE A 315 2.83 20.49 7.78
N GLY A 316 2.55 21.77 7.92
CA GLY A 316 2.70 22.51 9.18
C GLY A 316 2.90 24.00 8.92
N ARG A 317 2.22 24.87 9.67
CA ARG A 317 2.40 26.33 9.67
C ARG A 317 2.09 26.89 11.06
N GLU A 318 2.69 28.04 11.41
CA GLU A 318 2.39 28.72 12.69
C GLU A 318 0.99 29.36 12.71
N GLU A 319 0.45 29.71 11.53
CA GLU A 319 -0.86 30.37 11.36
C GLU A 319 -2.03 29.46 11.77
N GLU A 320 -3.09 30.06 12.34
CA GLU A 320 -4.31 29.33 12.69
C GLU A 320 -4.91 28.60 11.49
N GLY A 321 -5.37 27.37 11.72
CA GLY A 321 -6.07 26.57 10.72
C GLY A 321 -5.64 25.11 10.69
N PRO A 322 -5.97 24.37 9.62
CA PRO A 322 -5.73 22.93 9.54
C PRO A 322 -4.25 22.54 9.47
N TYR A 323 -3.36 23.49 9.21
CA TYR A 323 -1.91 23.29 9.17
C TYR A 323 -1.23 23.59 10.52
N GLN A 324 -1.94 24.10 11.52
CA GLN A 324 -1.37 24.36 12.83
C GLN A 324 -1.41 23.11 13.69
N PHE A 325 -0.26 22.57 14.07
CA PHE A 325 -0.18 21.41 14.93
C PHE A 325 0.36 21.83 16.30
N GLY A 326 -0.32 21.44 17.38
CA GLY A 326 0.16 21.63 18.75
C GLY A 326 0.83 20.36 19.26
N PHE A 327 0.12 19.23 19.21
CA PHE A 327 0.67 17.93 19.59
C PHE A 327 0.11 16.82 18.70
N ILE A 328 0.99 16.22 17.90
CA ILE A 328 0.63 15.11 17.00
C ILE A 328 0.84 13.79 17.73
N THR A 329 -0.24 13.06 18.01
CA THR A 329 -0.15 11.75 18.67
C THR A 329 0.18 10.65 17.68
N HIS A 330 -0.46 10.68 16.50
CA HIS A 330 -0.33 9.66 15.46
C HIS A 330 -0.36 10.29 14.07
N GLY A 331 0.30 9.64 13.12
CA GLY A 331 0.18 9.90 11.69
C GLY A 331 0.05 8.57 10.95
N LEU A 332 -0.76 8.52 9.90
CA LEU A 332 -0.88 7.37 9.01
C LEU A 332 -0.70 7.80 7.56
N LEU A 333 0.00 6.97 6.78
CA LEU A 333 0.02 7.04 5.34
C LEU A 333 -0.95 6.00 4.79
N LEU A 334 -2.08 6.47 4.27
CA LEU A 334 -3.17 5.61 3.81
C LEU A 334 -2.82 4.96 2.47
N ALA A 335 -3.40 3.79 2.19
CA ALA A 335 -3.16 3.05 0.94
C ALA A 335 -3.50 3.82 -0.36
N ASN A 336 -4.30 4.89 -0.27
CA ASN A 336 -4.64 5.76 -1.39
C ASN A 336 -3.69 6.97 -1.54
N GLY A 337 -2.64 7.07 -0.72
CA GLY A 337 -1.67 8.17 -0.71
C GLY A 337 -2.03 9.37 0.17
N GLN A 338 -3.22 9.38 0.78
CA GLN A 338 -3.61 10.43 1.73
C GLN A 338 -2.89 10.28 3.07
N ILE A 339 -2.78 11.39 3.79
CA ILE A 339 -2.11 11.46 5.10
C ILE A 339 -3.15 11.80 6.16
N ALA A 340 -3.28 10.95 7.17
CA ALA A 340 -4.14 11.20 8.32
C ALA A 340 -3.30 11.57 9.55
N VAL A 341 -3.60 12.70 10.19
CA VAL A 341 -2.84 13.25 11.32
C VAL A 341 -3.77 13.44 12.51
N ALA A 342 -3.49 12.76 13.62
CA ALA A 342 -4.23 12.95 14.87
C ALA A 342 -3.63 14.14 15.64
N GLU A 343 -4.34 15.27 15.62
CA GLU A 343 -3.96 16.49 16.33
C GLU A 343 -4.68 16.55 17.68
N PHE A 344 -3.90 16.39 18.74
CA PHE A 344 -4.41 16.18 20.08
C PHE A 344 -5.01 17.45 20.69
N THR A 345 -4.40 18.61 20.47
CA THR A 345 -4.80 19.87 21.12
C THR A 345 -6.17 20.34 20.64
N ALA A 346 -6.44 20.23 19.34
CA ALA A 346 -7.71 20.52 18.69
C ALA A 346 -8.70 19.34 18.81
N SER A 347 -8.23 18.16 19.19
CA SER A 347 -9.04 16.93 19.24
C SER A 347 -9.66 16.62 17.87
N GLU A 348 -8.84 16.63 16.83
CA GLU A 348 -9.23 16.37 15.45
C GLU A 348 -8.32 15.32 14.79
N VAL A 349 -8.86 14.59 13.81
CA VAL A 349 -8.05 13.89 12.81
C VAL A 349 -8.12 14.66 11.51
N ARG A 350 -6.98 15.15 11.04
CA ARG A 350 -6.87 15.96 9.82
C ARG A 350 -6.38 15.10 8.67
N ILE A 351 -7.06 15.20 7.54
CA ILE A 351 -6.78 14.45 6.32
C ILE A 351 -6.17 15.41 5.31
N PHE A 352 -5.05 15.00 4.75
CA PHE A 352 -4.36 15.70 3.67
C PHE A 352 -4.24 14.77 2.45
N ASP A 353 -4.16 15.35 1.26
CA ASP A 353 -3.79 14.59 0.06
C ASP A 353 -2.27 14.30 0.03
N SER A 354 -1.82 13.62 -1.01
CA SER A 354 -0.41 13.26 -1.23
C SER A 354 0.50 14.48 -1.37
N GLU A 355 -0.06 15.64 -1.73
CA GLU A 355 0.63 16.92 -1.90
C GLU A 355 0.59 17.76 -0.62
N GLY A 356 -0.01 17.24 0.45
CA GLY A 356 -0.13 17.90 1.74
C GLY A 356 -1.19 18.99 1.80
N GLN A 357 -2.10 19.08 0.84
CA GLN A 357 -3.26 19.97 0.93
C GLN A 357 -4.31 19.37 1.86
N HIS A 358 -4.87 20.22 2.72
CA HIS A 358 -5.94 19.82 3.63
C HIS A 358 -7.19 19.45 2.84
N VAL A 359 -7.67 18.23 3.06
CA VAL A 359 -8.91 17.69 2.47
C VAL A 359 -10.06 17.88 3.44
N ARG A 360 -9.90 17.46 4.71
CA ARG A 360 -10.92 17.66 5.76
C ARG A 360 -10.38 17.44 7.17
N SER A 361 -11.11 17.93 8.17
CA SER A 361 -10.95 17.55 9.57
C SER A 361 -12.11 16.65 10.02
N LEU A 362 -11.81 15.69 10.88
CA LEU A 362 -12.74 14.72 11.46
C LEU A 362 -12.78 14.88 12.98
N GLY A 363 -13.99 14.99 13.51
CA GLY A 363 -14.25 15.18 14.93
C GLY A 363 -13.90 16.56 15.46
N ARG A 364 -14.02 16.70 16.79
CA ARG A 364 -13.76 17.92 17.57
C ARG A 364 -13.72 17.59 19.06
N ALA A 365 -13.28 18.54 19.88
CA ALA A 365 -13.35 18.40 21.34
C ALA A 365 -14.80 18.22 21.83
N GLY A 366 -15.04 17.23 22.70
CA GLY A 366 -16.34 17.01 23.31
C GLY A 366 -16.60 15.58 23.77
N GLY A 367 -17.88 15.22 23.96
CA GLY A 367 -18.31 13.89 24.44
C GLY A 367 -19.41 13.25 23.60
N GLY A 368 -20.01 13.99 22.68
CA GLY A 368 -21.03 13.50 21.76
C GLY A 368 -20.48 12.60 20.64
N PRO A 369 -21.33 12.05 19.77
CA PRO A 369 -20.90 11.19 18.68
C PRO A 369 -19.90 11.88 17.75
N GLY A 370 -18.74 11.26 17.52
CA GLY A 370 -17.68 11.83 16.69
C GLY A 370 -16.80 12.87 17.38
N GLU A 371 -17.04 13.17 18.66
CA GLU A 371 -16.21 14.08 19.46
C GLU A 371 -15.16 13.31 20.28
N PHE A 372 -14.12 13.99 20.73
CA PHE A 372 -13.00 13.38 21.47
C PHE A 372 -12.61 14.19 22.71
N ARG A 373 -12.06 13.49 23.70
CA ARG A 373 -11.39 14.04 24.88
C ARG A 373 -9.93 13.62 24.96
N PHE A 374 -9.59 12.46 24.42
CA PHE A 374 -8.22 11.95 24.49
C PHE A 374 -7.89 11.04 23.31
N LEU A 375 -7.38 11.62 22.22
CA LEU A 375 -6.96 10.88 21.03
C LEU A 375 -5.73 10.01 21.32
N SER A 376 -5.99 8.72 21.58
CA SER A 376 -4.98 7.72 22.00
C SER A 376 -4.55 6.75 20.92
N GLY A 377 -5.26 6.69 19.79
CA GLY A 377 -4.90 5.80 18.68
C GLY A 377 -5.60 6.18 17.40
N LEU A 378 -4.93 5.94 16.28
CA LEU A 378 -5.43 6.16 14.93
C LEU A 378 -4.99 4.96 14.08
N PHE A 379 -5.95 4.29 13.43
CA PHE A 379 -5.70 3.08 12.64
C PHE A 379 -6.46 3.14 11.32
N GLU A 380 -5.87 2.62 10.26
CA GLU A 380 -6.62 2.32 9.04
C GLU A 380 -7.64 1.21 9.32
N TYR A 381 -8.85 1.38 8.79
CA TYR A 381 -9.98 0.46 8.98
C TYR A 381 -10.51 0.04 7.60
N PRO A 382 -10.98 -1.21 7.42
CA PRO A 382 -11.39 -1.71 6.10
C PRO A 382 -12.29 -0.77 5.30
N GLY A 383 -12.01 -0.68 3.99
CA GLY A 383 -12.69 0.22 3.07
C GLY A 383 -12.07 1.62 3.06
N ASP A 384 -12.92 2.64 2.99
CA ASP A 384 -12.55 4.07 3.07
C ASP A 384 -12.69 4.54 4.53
N SER A 385 -12.03 3.90 5.51
CA SER A 385 -12.32 4.21 6.91
C SER A 385 -11.12 4.29 7.83
N LEU A 386 -11.26 5.09 8.89
CA LEU A 386 -10.30 5.23 9.98
C LEU A 386 -10.96 4.91 11.31
N ALA A 387 -10.24 4.18 12.15
CA ALA A 387 -10.62 3.95 13.52
C ALA A 387 -9.84 4.88 14.45
N VAL A 388 -10.57 5.64 15.26
CA VAL A 388 -10.00 6.61 16.20
C VAL A 388 -10.34 6.19 17.62
N PHE A 389 -9.32 5.95 18.42
CA PHE A 389 -9.44 5.51 19.81
C PHE A 389 -9.40 6.69 20.77
N ASP A 390 -10.44 6.78 21.60
CA ASP A 390 -10.53 7.68 22.74
C ASP A 390 -10.47 6.90 24.06
N ARG A 391 -9.33 6.98 24.73
CA ARG A 391 -9.11 6.29 26.02
C ARG A 391 -9.99 6.85 27.14
N GLN A 392 -10.24 8.15 27.17
CA GLN A 392 -10.97 8.78 28.28
C GLN A 392 -12.48 8.51 28.18
N LEU A 393 -13.02 8.52 26.96
CA LEU A 393 -14.40 8.16 26.68
C LEU A 393 -14.60 6.64 26.58
N ARG A 394 -13.51 5.84 26.59
CA ARG A 394 -13.50 4.40 26.35
C ARG A 394 -14.25 4.05 25.07
N ARG A 395 -13.86 4.69 23.98
CA ARG A 395 -14.66 4.72 22.76
C ARG A 395 -13.80 4.61 21.52
N THR A 396 -14.31 3.88 20.53
CA THR A 396 -13.72 3.82 19.20
C THR A 396 -14.71 4.42 18.20
N THR A 397 -14.28 5.43 17.45
CA THR A 397 -15.10 6.03 16.39
C THR A 397 -14.55 5.60 15.04
N ILE A 398 -15.39 5.02 14.20
CA ILE A 398 -15.06 4.66 12.82
C ILE A 398 -15.58 5.77 11.91
N PHE A 399 -14.69 6.46 11.21
CA PHE A 399 -15.01 7.51 10.25
C PHE A 399 -14.80 7.02 8.83
N SER A 400 -15.69 7.38 7.91
CA SER A 400 -15.40 7.36 6.48
C SER A 400 -14.53 8.56 6.12
N VAL A 401 -13.42 8.34 5.41
CA VAL A 401 -12.50 9.43 5.05
C VAL A 401 -13.14 10.34 4.01
N SER A 402 -13.81 9.76 3.01
CA SER A 402 -14.46 10.53 1.94
C SER A 402 -15.68 11.34 2.41
N SER A 403 -16.59 10.71 3.13
CA SER A 403 -17.88 11.33 3.51
C SER A 403 -17.82 12.06 4.85
N GLY A 404 -16.89 11.70 5.72
CA GLY A 404 -16.85 12.14 7.12
C GLY A 404 -17.97 11.55 7.98
N SER A 405 -18.80 10.66 7.45
CA SER A 405 -19.80 9.94 8.24
C SER A 405 -19.13 9.01 9.25
N HIS A 406 -19.77 8.81 10.40
CA HIS A 406 -19.17 8.03 11.48
C HIS A 406 -20.15 7.19 12.28
N ARG A 407 -19.61 6.13 12.87
CA ARG A 407 -20.26 5.32 13.90
C ARG A 407 -19.36 5.18 15.10
N THR A 408 -19.95 4.94 16.26
CA THR A 408 -19.26 4.92 17.55
C THR A 408 -19.47 3.58 18.24
N ILE A 409 -18.40 3.04 18.82
CA ILE A 409 -18.36 1.77 19.52
C ILE A 409 -17.88 2.03 20.95
N LEU A 410 -18.61 1.50 21.94
CA LEU A 410 -18.17 1.54 23.34
C LEU A 410 -17.16 0.41 23.57
N ASN A 411 -15.97 0.76 24.07
CA ASN A 411 -14.92 -0.21 24.34
C ASN A 411 -15.23 -0.89 25.69
N GLN A 412 -15.67 -2.15 25.64
CA GLN A 412 -16.07 -2.92 26.82
C GLN A 412 -14.83 -3.53 27.49
N VAL A 413 -13.97 -2.65 28.02
CA VAL A 413 -12.73 -3.00 28.72
C VAL A 413 -12.71 -2.37 30.13
N ASP A 414 -12.34 -3.17 31.12
CA ASP A 414 -12.27 -2.74 32.51
C ASP A 414 -10.90 -2.13 32.83
N GLY A 415 -10.87 -0.80 32.92
CA GLY A 415 -9.67 -0.03 33.24
C GLY A 415 -9.24 0.90 32.10
N SER A 416 -7.99 1.34 32.16
CA SER A 416 -7.40 2.22 31.14
C SER A 416 -6.57 1.38 30.18
N TYR A 417 -6.98 1.36 28.90
CA TYR A 417 -6.31 0.62 27.83
C TYR A 417 -6.06 1.55 26.65
N ASP A 418 -4.91 1.38 26.03
CA ASP A 418 -4.58 1.96 24.74
C ASP A 418 -4.59 0.85 23.68
N ALA A 419 -5.15 1.14 22.51
CA ALA A 419 -4.99 0.26 21.36
C ALA A 419 -3.61 0.51 20.74
N PHE A 420 -2.97 -0.55 20.28
CA PHE A 420 -1.70 -0.46 19.56
C PHE A 420 -1.76 -1.07 18.16
N GLY A 421 -2.94 -1.55 17.75
CA GLY A 421 -3.19 -1.91 16.36
C GLY A 421 -4.49 -2.67 16.15
N LEU A 422 -4.77 -2.94 14.88
CA LEU A 422 -5.91 -3.71 14.38
C LEU A 422 -5.37 -4.89 13.57
N LEU A 423 -5.73 -6.10 13.95
CA LEU A 423 -5.41 -7.28 13.15
C LEU A 423 -6.31 -7.31 11.90
N ARG A 424 -5.80 -7.77 10.75
CA ARG A 424 -6.59 -7.76 9.51
C ARG A 424 -7.81 -8.68 9.65
N ASN A 425 -8.98 -8.13 9.36
CA ASN A 425 -10.27 -8.80 9.58
C ASN A 425 -10.45 -9.35 11.02
N GLY A 426 -9.68 -8.82 11.97
CA GLY A 426 -9.58 -9.32 13.32
C GLY A 426 -9.87 -8.26 14.38
N PRO A 427 -9.53 -8.52 15.65
CA PRO A 427 -9.77 -7.60 16.75
C PRO A 427 -8.78 -6.42 16.74
N PHE A 428 -9.18 -5.33 17.40
CA PHE A 428 -8.20 -4.40 17.95
C PHE A 428 -7.41 -5.09 19.06
N VAL A 429 -6.10 -4.84 19.10
CA VAL A 429 -5.25 -5.32 20.19
C VAL A 429 -4.92 -4.14 21.10
N LEU A 430 -5.23 -4.31 22.38
CA LEU A 430 -5.03 -3.30 23.40
C LEU A 430 -4.05 -3.79 24.46
N TYR A 431 -3.38 -2.84 25.09
CA TYR A 431 -2.55 -3.09 26.26
C TYR A 431 -2.90 -2.12 27.37
N ASN A 432 -2.75 -2.58 28.61
CA ASN A 432 -2.81 -1.70 29.76
C ASN A 432 -1.45 -1.00 29.92
N PRO A 433 -1.37 0.34 29.84
CA PRO A 433 -0.13 1.07 29.98
C PRO A 433 0.31 1.20 31.45
N GLY A 434 -0.10 0.29 32.34
CA GLY A 434 0.35 0.10 33.73
C GLY A 434 -0.07 1.20 34.71
N SER A 435 -0.18 0.84 35.99
CA SER A 435 -0.53 1.76 37.09
C SER A 435 0.72 2.42 37.70
N GLY A 436 0.56 3.62 38.26
CA GLY A 436 1.58 4.26 39.12
C GLY A 436 1.60 3.72 40.56
N TYR A 437 0.62 2.90 40.91
CA TYR A 437 0.38 2.36 42.25
C TYR A 437 0.08 0.86 42.16
N ARG A 438 0.86 0.06 42.87
CA ARG A 438 0.91 -1.42 42.83
C ARG A 438 1.11 -2.01 44.23
N PRO A 439 0.12 -1.88 45.13
CA PRO A 439 0.19 -2.44 46.49
C PRO A 439 0.12 -3.98 46.49
N ASP A 440 -0.26 -4.57 45.36
CA ASP A 440 -0.30 -6.01 45.14
C ASP A 440 1.07 -6.63 44.87
N LEU A 441 2.11 -5.81 44.60
CA LEU A 441 3.48 -6.27 44.38
C LEU A 441 4.35 -6.05 45.62
N ALA A 442 5.29 -6.97 45.84
CA ALA A 442 6.27 -6.81 46.91
C ALA A 442 7.24 -5.64 46.61
N PRO A 443 7.72 -4.91 47.64
CA PRO A 443 8.70 -3.84 47.44
C PRO A 443 9.98 -4.33 46.76
N GLY A 444 10.58 -3.48 45.92
CA GLY A 444 11.81 -3.78 45.18
C GLY A 444 11.67 -3.68 43.67
N LEU A 445 12.77 -3.97 42.98
CA LEU A 445 12.88 -3.84 41.53
C LEU A 445 12.25 -5.05 40.82
N GLN A 446 11.15 -4.86 40.11
CA GLN A 446 10.41 -5.95 39.48
C GLN A 446 9.83 -5.56 38.11
N TRP A 447 9.49 -6.57 37.31
CA TRP A 447 8.70 -6.41 36.10
C TRP A 447 7.21 -6.40 36.44
N ASP A 448 6.52 -5.37 35.96
CA ASP A 448 5.07 -5.34 35.84
C ASP A 448 4.61 -6.22 34.65
N SER A 449 3.36 -6.67 34.68
CA SER A 449 2.64 -7.35 33.60
C SER A 449 1.48 -6.52 33.08
N SER A 450 1.37 -6.38 31.76
CA SER A 450 0.18 -5.83 31.10
C SER A 450 -0.74 -6.94 30.61
N ALA A 451 -2.04 -6.79 30.83
CA ALA A 451 -3.04 -7.56 30.11
C ALA A 451 -3.07 -7.09 28.66
N ILE A 452 -3.01 -8.05 27.73
CA ILE A 452 -3.23 -7.84 26.31
C ILE A 452 -4.65 -8.28 26.01
N VAL A 453 -5.43 -7.39 25.40
CA VAL A 453 -6.86 -7.57 25.18
C VAL A 453 -7.13 -7.58 23.68
N ALA A 454 -7.88 -8.56 23.22
CA ALA A 454 -8.52 -8.54 21.91
C ALA A 454 -9.91 -7.94 22.05
N MET A 455 -10.20 -6.87 21.31
CA MET A 455 -11.51 -6.22 21.29
C MET A 455 -12.12 -6.28 19.89
N ASN A 456 -13.36 -6.75 19.81
CA ASN A 456 -14.10 -6.85 18.56
C ASN A 456 -14.46 -5.45 18.03
N PRO A 457 -14.06 -5.08 16.80
CA PRO A 457 -14.37 -3.80 16.20
C PRO A 457 -15.85 -3.62 15.79
N ALA A 458 -16.66 -4.67 15.86
CA ALA A 458 -18.10 -4.57 15.55
C ALA A 458 -18.89 -3.97 16.73
N ASP A 459 -18.65 -4.47 17.95
CA ASP A 459 -19.48 -4.23 19.14
C ASP A 459 -18.70 -3.81 20.39
N GLY A 460 -17.35 -3.80 20.31
CA GLY A 460 -16.47 -3.44 21.42
C GLY A 460 -16.35 -4.49 22.52
N SER A 461 -16.95 -5.68 22.33
CA SER A 461 -16.76 -6.82 23.25
C SER A 461 -15.27 -7.20 23.30
N SER A 462 -14.78 -7.61 24.47
CA SER A 462 -13.35 -7.81 24.66
C SER A 462 -13.02 -9.03 25.50
N ARG A 463 -11.81 -9.56 25.32
CA ARG A 463 -11.23 -10.65 26.13
C ARG A 463 -9.73 -10.48 26.30
N ILE A 464 -9.21 -10.90 27.45
CA ILE A 464 -7.76 -10.98 27.67
C ILE A 464 -7.22 -12.19 26.89
N ILE A 465 -6.22 -11.96 26.04
CA ILE A 465 -5.55 -12.99 25.24
C ILE A 465 -4.16 -13.35 25.77
N ALA A 466 -3.51 -12.43 26.49
CA ALA A 466 -2.22 -12.69 27.13
C ALA A 466 -2.00 -11.78 28.35
N ARG A 467 -1.07 -12.18 29.22
CA ARG A 467 -0.48 -11.30 30.25
C ARG A 467 1.02 -11.32 30.07
N LEU A 468 1.58 -10.21 29.63
CA LEU A 468 2.98 -10.12 29.21
C LEU A 468 3.75 -9.12 30.07
N PRO A 469 5.05 -9.36 30.37
CA PRO A 469 5.88 -8.37 31.04
C PRO A 469 5.91 -7.05 30.27
N SER A 470 5.70 -5.93 30.95
CA SER A 470 5.46 -4.64 30.30
C SER A 470 6.45 -3.56 30.67
N ARG A 471 6.85 -3.47 31.93
CA ARG A 471 7.90 -2.52 32.34
C ARG A 471 8.54 -2.87 33.66
N GLN A 472 9.79 -2.48 33.77
CA GLN A 472 10.53 -2.59 35.01
C GLN A 472 10.30 -1.34 35.88
N GLN A 473 9.96 -1.54 37.14
CA GLN A 473 9.68 -0.48 38.09
C GLN A 473 10.25 -0.83 39.47
N LEU A 474 10.59 0.19 40.25
CA LEU A 474 10.87 0.03 41.68
C LEU A 474 9.55 0.20 42.43
N ILE A 475 9.12 -0.83 43.15
CA ILE A 475 7.95 -0.78 44.03
C ILE A 475 8.40 -0.32 45.42
N GLU A 476 7.81 0.75 45.93
CA GLU A 476 8.07 1.29 47.26
C GLU A 476 7.24 0.56 48.33
N PRO A 477 7.66 0.59 49.62
CA PRO A 477 6.93 -0.09 50.70
C PRO A 477 5.45 0.31 50.86
N ASP A 478 5.07 1.49 50.40
CA ASP A 478 3.70 2.00 50.41
C ASP A 478 2.90 1.60 49.16
N GLY A 479 3.51 0.84 48.23
CA GLY A 479 2.91 0.42 46.97
C GLY A 479 3.04 1.44 45.84
N ASN A 480 3.60 2.62 46.07
CA ASN A 480 3.91 3.56 44.98
C ASN A 480 5.03 3.01 44.09
N THR A 481 5.03 3.43 42.83
CA THR A 481 6.05 2.98 41.86
C THR A 481 6.97 4.13 41.47
N ARG A 482 8.28 3.86 41.47
CA ARG A 482 9.32 4.79 41.01
C ARG A 482 9.91 4.30 39.69
N ARG A 483 10.03 5.20 38.72
CA ARG A 483 10.68 4.92 37.43
C ARG A 483 12.21 4.93 37.57
N LEU A 484 12.86 4.05 36.81
CA LEU A 484 14.31 3.98 36.65
C LEU A 484 14.73 4.80 35.42
N ALA A 485 16.00 5.16 35.35
CA ALA A 485 16.62 5.70 34.14
C ALA A 485 17.92 4.91 33.84
N PRO A 486 18.11 4.34 32.65
CA PRO A 486 17.04 3.98 31.69
C PRO A 486 16.03 3.03 32.35
N ALA A 487 14.75 3.15 31.97
CA ALA A 487 13.74 2.16 32.30
C ALA A 487 13.64 1.13 31.17
N HIS A 488 13.73 -0.16 31.50
CA HIS A 488 13.34 -1.20 30.56
C HIS A 488 11.81 -1.27 30.47
N ARG A 489 11.29 -1.18 29.25
CA ARG A 489 9.88 -1.34 28.92
C ARG A 489 9.68 -2.32 27.78
N ALA A 490 8.44 -2.77 27.61
CA ALA A 490 8.03 -3.50 26.45
C ALA A 490 7.77 -2.56 25.28
N ILE A 491 8.15 -3.02 24.09
CA ILE A 491 7.72 -2.46 22.81
C ILE A 491 6.74 -3.44 22.17
N HIS A 492 5.87 -2.92 21.32
CA HIS A 492 4.84 -3.70 20.67
C HIS A 492 4.47 -3.10 19.31
N ALA A 493 4.01 -3.95 18.40
CA ALA A 493 3.48 -3.56 17.10
C ALA A 493 2.49 -4.62 16.62
N ALA A 494 1.35 -4.23 16.06
CA ALA A 494 0.41 -5.17 15.48
C ALA A 494 0.79 -5.47 14.01
N ALA A 495 0.59 -6.71 13.58
CA ALA A 495 0.73 -7.16 12.20
C ALA A 495 -0.60 -7.75 11.70
N GLU A 496 -0.61 -8.29 10.49
CA GLU A 496 -1.82 -8.82 9.85
C GLU A 496 -2.56 -9.88 10.70
N ASP A 497 -1.86 -10.89 11.20
CA ASP A 497 -2.42 -12.07 11.86
C ASP A 497 -2.05 -12.19 13.36
N GLY A 498 -1.40 -11.17 13.90
CA GLY A 498 -0.88 -11.20 15.27
C GLY A 498 -0.16 -9.93 15.68
N PHE A 499 0.69 -10.01 16.69
CA PHE A 499 1.43 -8.87 17.19
C PHE A 499 2.82 -9.24 17.69
N TYR A 500 3.73 -8.29 17.56
CA TYR A 500 5.07 -8.35 18.15
C TYR A 500 5.04 -7.80 19.57
N TRP A 501 5.77 -8.45 20.46
CA TRP A 501 6.02 -7.98 21.82
C TRP A 501 7.46 -8.33 22.23
N ALA A 502 8.17 -7.35 22.78
CA ALA A 502 9.55 -7.52 23.22
C ALA A 502 9.83 -6.69 24.47
N THR A 503 10.50 -7.26 25.46
CA THR A 503 11.07 -6.49 26.57
C THR A 503 12.45 -5.98 26.19
N SER A 504 12.71 -4.69 26.42
CA SER A 504 13.96 -4.04 26.01
C SER A 504 15.20 -4.39 26.85
N ASP A 505 15.13 -5.38 27.75
CA ASP A 505 16.25 -5.90 28.54
C ASP A 505 17.11 -6.92 27.77
N ARG A 506 16.63 -7.39 26.63
CA ARG A 506 17.32 -8.36 25.76
C ARG A 506 16.91 -8.15 24.31
N TYR A 507 17.76 -8.52 23.35
CA TYR A 507 17.39 -8.52 21.93
C TYR A 507 16.58 -9.78 21.57
N GLU A 508 15.36 -9.90 22.11
CA GLU A 508 14.41 -10.96 21.79
C GLU A 508 13.03 -10.38 21.49
N ILE A 509 12.59 -10.51 20.24
CA ILE A 509 11.28 -10.03 19.78
C ILE A 509 10.43 -11.25 19.47
N ARG A 510 9.27 -11.36 20.12
CA ARG A 510 8.36 -12.50 19.94
C ARG A 510 7.15 -12.06 19.13
N PHE A 511 6.76 -12.89 18.18
CA PHE A 511 5.49 -12.76 17.48
C PHE A 511 4.45 -13.67 18.12
N TYR A 512 3.30 -13.11 18.44
CA TYR A 512 2.14 -13.78 19.01
C TYR A 512 1.02 -13.78 17.99
N ASP A 513 0.31 -14.89 17.80
CA ASP A 513 -0.91 -14.90 17.00
C ASP A 513 -2.07 -14.14 17.69
N GLY A 514 -3.18 -13.95 16.99
CA GLY A 514 -4.39 -13.30 17.52
C GLY A 514 -5.02 -13.98 18.76
N GLU A 515 -4.54 -15.17 19.15
CA GLU A 515 -4.92 -15.87 20.38
C GLU A 515 -3.89 -15.74 21.50
N GLY A 516 -2.83 -14.94 21.31
CA GLY A 516 -1.78 -14.72 22.29
C GLY A 516 -0.78 -15.86 22.40
N ARG A 517 -0.65 -16.72 21.37
CA ARG A 517 0.32 -17.83 21.36
C ARG A 517 1.56 -17.44 20.57
N VAL A 518 2.73 -17.72 21.12
CA VAL A 518 4.01 -17.44 20.44
C VAL A 518 4.13 -18.32 19.19
N ARG A 519 4.40 -17.69 18.04
CA ARG A 519 4.58 -18.34 16.74
C ARG A 519 6.03 -18.41 16.32
N HIS A 520 6.77 -17.33 16.47
CA HIS A 520 8.21 -17.31 16.22
C HIS A 520 8.89 -16.27 17.11
N ILE A 521 10.22 -16.40 17.22
CA ILE A 521 11.06 -15.57 18.07
C ILE A 521 12.28 -15.12 17.27
N MET A 522 12.47 -13.81 17.16
CA MET A 522 13.66 -13.20 16.57
C MET A 522 14.67 -12.88 17.67
N ARG A 523 15.91 -13.33 17.49
CA ARG A 523 17.02 -13.03 18.39
C ARG A 523 18.21 -12.52 17.59
N ARG A 524 18.93 -11.55 18.15
CA ARG A 524 20.23 -11.12 17.62
C ARG A 524 21.28 -11.15 18.73
N PRO A 525 22.51 -11.60 18.45
CA PRO A 525 23.61 -11.59 19.41
C PRO A 525 24.18 -10.17 19.52
N VAL A 526 23.46 -9.29 20.21
CA VAL A 526 23.90 -7.92 20.49
C VAL A 526 24.29 -7.83 21.96
N GLU A 527 25.49 -7.33 22.24
CA GLU A 527 25.96 -7.14 23.61
C GLU A 527 25.20 -6.00 24.30
N PRO A 528 24.76 -6.16 25.56
CA PRO A 528 24.15 -5.08 26.33
C PRO A 528 25.15 -3.93 26.53
N ARG A 529 24.73 -2.70 26.23
CA ARG A 529 25.55 -1.51 26.51
C ARG A 529 25.38 -1.10 27.96
N ALA A 530 26.47 -1.13 28.74
CA ALA A 530 26.47 -0.71 30.14
C ALA A 530 26.13 0.79 30.28
N VAL A 531 25.47 1.14 31.40
CA VAL A 531 25.27 2.53 31.79
C VAL A 531 26.49 3.00 32.57
N GLU A 532 27.24 3.91 31.98
CA GLU A 532 28.42 4.51 32.61
C GLU A 532 28.05 5.72 33.48
N PRO A 533 28.83 6.05 34.52
CA PRO A 533 28.59 7.22 35.37
C PRO A 533 28.41 8.54 34.60
N SER A 534 29.20 8.74 33.54
CA SER A 534 29.08 9.93 32.67
C SER A 534 27.74 10.03 31.95
N MET A 535 27.13 8.88 31.60
CA MET A 535 25.81 8.83 30.95
C MET A 535 24.69 9.22 31.93
N ILE A 536 24.88 8.90 33.21
CA ILE A 536 23.97 9.32 34.29
C ILE A 536 24.07 10.84 34.45
N GLU A 537 25.29 11.39 34.53
CA GLU A 537 25.51 12.84 34.62
C GLU A 537 24.85 13.58 33.45
N GLU A 538 25.05 13.11 32.22
CA GLU A 538 24.43 13.65 31.00
C GLU A 538 22.89 13.65 31.11
N TYR A 539 22.30 12.52 31.51
CA TYR A 539 20.85 12.41 31.72
C TYR A 539 20.35 13.38 32.80
N VAL A 540 21.06 13.52 33.91
CA VAL A 540 20.70 14.46 34.98
C VAL A 540 20.75 15.89 34.49
N GLN A 541 21.81 16.30 33.79
CA GLN A 541 21.92 17.65 33.25
C GLN A 541 20.79 17.96 32.26
N ALA A 542 20.57 17.09 31.27
CA ALA A 542 19.50 17.26 30.29
C ALA A 542 18.11 17.33 30.95
N SER A 543 17.89 16.50 31.98
CA SER A 543 16.64 16.51 32.74
C SER A 543 16.44 17.81 33.54
N LEU A 544 17.51 18.37 34.11
CA LEU A 544 17.45 19.63 34.85
C LEU A 544 17.26 20.84 33.93
N GLU A 545 17.88 20.85 32.74
CA GLU A 545 17.63 21.86 31.71
C GLU A 545 16.17 21.86 31.26
N ARG A 546 15.59 20.68 31.06
CA ARG A 546 14.16 20.53 30.77
C ARG A 546 13.29 21.10 31.89
N VAL A 547 13.62 20.83 33.16
CA VAL A 547 12.94 21.42 34.31
C VAL A 547 13.06 22.94 34.31
N ARG A 548 14.25 23.50 34.04
CA ARG A 548 14.43 24.96 33.92
C ARG A 548 13.52 25.56 32.86
N ARG A 549 13.42 24.90 31.71
CA ARG A 549 12.63 25.36 30.56
C ARG A 549 11.12 25.39 30.85
N PHE A 550 10.59 24.36 31.51
CA PHE A 550 9.13 24.20 31.68
C PHE A 550 8.60 24.60 33.07
N GLU A 551 9.41 24.49 34.12
CA GLU A 551 9.02 24.78 35.52
C GLU A 551 9.83 25.92 36.17
N GLY A 552 10.91 26.39 35.53
CA GLY A 552 11.74 27.50 35.99
C GLY A 552 12.88 27.12 36.94
N GLU A 553 13.84 28.04 37.14
CA GLU A 553 15.08 27.80 37.91
C GLU A 553 14.81 27.40 39.37
N ALA A 554 13.72 27.91 39.97
CA ALA A 554 13.35 27.61 41.35
C ALA A 554 13.02 26.13 41.60
N ALA A 555 12.60 25.38 40.56
CA ALA A 555 12.29 23.96 40.67
C ALA A 555 13.54 23.06 40.64
N VAL A 556 14.66 23.56 40.09
CA VAL A 556 15.88 22.78 39.82
C VAL A 556 16.45 22.08 41.06
N PRO A 557 16.59 22.70 42.25
CA PRO A 557 17.16 22.03 43.41
C PRO A 557 16.36 20.80 43.86
N ARG A 558 15.02 20.88 43.75
CA ARG A 558 14.11 19.76 44.09
C ARG A 558 14.33 18.58 43.15
N TYR A 559 14.42 18.84 41.85
CA TYR A 559 14.62 17.79 40.85
C TYR A 559 16.05 17.23 40.86
N ARG A 560 17.05 18.07 41.14
CA ARG A 560 18.44 17.64 41.27
C ARG A 560 18.57 16.56 42.35
N ARG A 561 18.04 16.83 43.54
CA ARG A 561 18.01 15.84 44.64
C ARG A 561 17.31 14.55 44.22
N ARG A 562 16.16 14.67 43.53
CA ARG A 562 15.40 13.51 43.03
C ARG A 562 16.21 12.64 42.07
N TYR A 563 17.01 13.25 41.19
CA TYR A 563 17.85 12.51 40.25
C TYR A 563 19.09 11.92 40.93
N GLU A 564 19.74 12.67 41.83
CA GLU A 564 20.89 12.17 42.60
C GLU A 564 20.50 10.96 43.50
N GLU A 565 19.27 10.95 44.02
CA GLU A 565 18.71 9.83 44.81
C GLU A 565 18.00 8.76 43.95
N ALA A 566 18.03 8.89 42.62
CA ALA A 566 17.38 7.95 41.72
C ALA A 566 18.18 6.64 41.59
N SER A 567 17.47 5.57 41.23
CA SER A 567 18.10 4.30 40.90
C SER A 567 18.23 4.21 39.38
N TYR A 568 19.43 3.90 38.92
CA TYR A 568 19.75 3.80 37.50
C TYR A 568 19.87 2.35 37.06
N GLY A 569 19.43 2.06 35.83
CA GLY A 569 19.56 0.74 35.21
C GLY A 569 21.02 0.39 34.95
N LYS A 570 21.36 -0.90 34.92
CA LYS A 570 22.74 -1.37 34.65
C LYS A 570 23.12 -1.29 33.17
N HIS A 571 22.14 -1.40 32.28
CA HIS A 571 22.34 -1.41 30.84
C HIS A 571 21.30 -0.53 30.16
N LEU A 572 21.64 0.00 28.99
CA LEU A 572 20.69 0.69 28.12
C LEU A 572 19.68 -0.31 27.53
N PRO A 573 18.46 0.14 27.17
CA PRO A 573 17.49 -0.67 26.46
C PRO A 573 18.04 -1.11 25.09
N PHE A 574 17.62 -2.27 24.59
CA PHE A 574 17.99 -2.71 23.23
C PHE A 574 17.20 -2.02 22.12
N PHE A 575 16.03 -1.48 22.44
CA PHE A 575 15.14 -0.83 21.50
C PHE A 575 14.28 0.21 22.22
N GLU A 576 13.89 1.27 21.51
CA GLU A 576 13.07 2.34 22.05
C GLU A 576 11.57 2.12 21.77
N LEU A 577 11.23 1.78 20.53
CA LEU A 577 9.87 1.55 20.04
C LEU A 577 9.89 0.70 18.76
N ALA A 578 8.71 0.26 18.34
CA ALA A 578 8.53 -0.45 17.08
C ALA A 578 7.17 -0.15 16.46
N PHE A 579 7.07 -0.33 15.15
CA PHE A 579 5.82 -0.36 14.40
C PHE A 579 5.93 -1.35 13.24
N VAL A 580 4.80 -1.75 12.66
CA VAL A 580 4.76 -2.54 11.42
C VAL A 580 4.21 -1.65 10.34
N ASP A 581 4.89 -1.60 9.19
CA ASP A 581 4.44 -0.80 8.06
C ASP A 581 3.40 -1.53 7.20
N ASN A 582 2.89 -0.84 6.18
CA ASN A 582 1.89 -1.41 5.28
C ASN A 582 2.38 -2.64 4.48
N ASP A 583 3.69 -2.78 4.28
CA ASP A 583 4.32 -3.93 3.62
C ASP A 583 4.62 -5.09 4.59
N GLN A 584 4.09 -5.01 5.82
CA GLN A 584 4.28 -5.98 6.89
C GLN A 584 5.74 -6.14 7.35
N ARG A 585 6.57 -5.12 7.14
CA ARG A 585 7.94 -5.07 7.69
C ARG A 585 7.88 -4.54 9.11
N LEU A 586 8.61 -5.19 10.02
CA LEU A 586 8.76 -4.72 11.38
C LEU A 586 9.92 -3.73 11.46
N TRP A 587 9.61 -2.51 11.90
CA TRP A 587 10.57 -1.44 12.15
C TRP A 587 10.89 -1.36 13.63
N VAL A 588 12.15 -1.51 13.98
CA VAL A 588 12.63 -1.49 15.38
C VAL A 588 13.62 -0.35 15.55
N ALA A 589 13.25 0.64 16.35
CA ALA A 589 14.07 1.81 16.63
C ALA A 589 15.20 1.46 17.61
N ALA A 590 16.42 1.88 17.28
CA ALA A 590 17.57 1.82 18.18
C ALA A 590 17.33 2.68 19.43
N PRO A 591 17.94 2.34 20.58
CA PRO A 591 17.83 3.14 21.79
C PRO A 591 18.50 4.50 21.59
N VAL A 592 17.86 5.55 22.09
CA VAL A 592 18.44 6.90 22.17
C VAL A 592 18.73 7.26 23.62
N TRP A 593 19.85 7.94 23.86
CA TRP A 593 20.25 8.36 25.19
C TRP A 593 20.86 9.77 25.16
N PRO A 594 20.45 10.68 26.07
CA PRO A 594 19.32 10.56 27.00
C PRO A 594 17.95 10.61 26.28
N SER A 595 17.01 9.73 26.64
CA SER A 595 15.75 9.51 25.90
C SER A 595 14.66 10.57 26.13
N LEU A 596 15.01 11.80 26.52
CA LEU A 596 14.02 12.81 26.98
C LEU A 596 13.21 13.37 25.81
N ASP A 597 13.90 14.00 24.87
CA ASP A 597 13.32 14.62 23.67
C ASP A 597 14.01 14.13 22.37
N LEU A 598 14.98 13.23 22.50
CA LEU A 598 15.69 12.64 21.36
C LEU A 598 14.78 11.69 20.58
N VAL A 599 14.93 11.74 19.27
CA VAL A 599 14.20 10.91 18.32
C VAL A 599 15.14 9.85 17.76
N PRO A 600 14.75 8.57 17.72
CA PRO A 600 15.56 7.53 17.08
C PRO A 600 15.79 7.82 15.59
N SER A 601 17.04 8.03 15.20
CA SER A 601 17.45 8.13 13.80
C SER A 601 17.64 6.74 13.18
N ARG A 602 18.18 5.78 13.96
CA ARG A 602 18.52 4.46 13.44
C ARG A 602 17.40 3.45 13.64
N TRP A 603 17.07 2.76 12.56
CA TRP A 603 16.05 1.71 12.51
C TRP A 603 16.65 0.39 12.04
N THR A 604 16.13 -0.71 12.55
CA THR A 604 16.40 -2.06 12.06
C THR A 604 15.11 -2.61 11.45
N LEU A 605 15.19 -3.10 10.22
CA LEU A 605 14.03 -3.65 9.52
C LEU A 605 14.08 -5.17 9.50
N PHE A 606 12.91 -5.78 9.68
CA PHE A 606 12.68 -7.22 9.49
C PHE A 606 11.52 -7.44 8.52
N SER A 607 11.57 -8.50 7.72
CA SER A 607 10.44 -8.94 6.88
C SER A 607 9.29 -9.43 7.75
N ALA A 608 8.13 -9.69 7.13
CA ALA A 608 6.98 -10.29 7.79
C ALA A 608 7.30 -11.66 8.44
N GLU A 609 8.24 -12.40 7.87
CA GLU A 609 8.74 -13.69 8.38
C GLU A 609 9.84 -13.53 9.44
N GLY A 610 10.19 -12.30 9.81
CA GLY A 610 11.22 -12.00 10.79
C GLY A 610 12.65 -12.06 10.26
N VAL A 611 12.85 -12.04 8.93
CA VAL A 611 14.18 -12.00 8.31
C VAL A 611 14.75 -10.59 8.40
N TRP A 612 15.97 -10.44 8.88
CA TRP A 612 16.64 -9.12 8.93
C TRP A 612 16.88 -8.58 7.51
N LEU A 613 16.37 -7.38 7.24
CA LEU A 613 16.46 -6.72 5.93
C LEU A 613 17.59 -5.69 5.85
N GLY A 614 17.95 -5.07 6.98
CA GLY A 614 18.97 -4.03 6.99
C GLY A 614 18.81 -3.02 8.12
N HIS A 615 19.53 -1.92 7.96
CA HIS A 615 19.44 -0.73 8.78
C HIS A 615 19.00 0.46 7.93
N LEU A 616 18.33 1.40 8.57
CA LEU A 616 17.95 2.67 7.97
C LEU A 616 18.33 3.79 8.92
N GLU A 617 18.84 4.89 8.35
CA GLU A 617 19.06 6.14 9.07
C GLU A 617 18.03 7.17 8.61
N ALA A 618 17.19 7.62 9.54
CA ALA A 618 16.26 8.70 9.35
C ALA A 618 17.00 10.04 9.55
N PRO A 619 16.58 11.11 8.85
CA PRO A 619 17.16 12.43 9.05
C PRO A 619 17.05 12.89 10.51
N GLU A 620 18.01 13.71 10.94
CA GLU A 620 18.08 14.19 12.31
C GLU A 620 16.78 14.88 12.75
N GLY A 621 16.27 14.51 13.93
CA GLY A 621 15.04 15.06 14.51
C GLY A 621 13.74 14.56 13.89
N VAL A 622 13.78 13.69 12.87
CA VAL A 622 12.58 13.13 12.22
C VAL A 622 12.12 11.87 12.94
N ARG A 623 10.95 11.95 13.58
CA ARG A 623 10.30 10.80 14.22
C ARG A 623 9.50 10.05 13.18
N VAL A 624 10.05 8.94 12.69
CA VAL A 624 9.30 8.03 11.82
C VAL A 624 8.10 7.48 12.59
N VAL A 625 6.92 7.58 12.00
CA VAL A 625 5.66 7.12 12.58
C VAL A 625 4.93 6.09 11.74
N ASP A 626 5.14 6.10 10.41
CA ASP A 626 4.50 5.14 9.50
C ASP A 626 5.28 5.04 8.18
N SER A 627 4.98 4.01 7.37
CA SER A 627 5.53 3.86 6.03
C SER A 627 4.59 3.07 5.11
N HIS A 628 4.61 3.40 3.81
CA HIS A 628 3.94 2.64 2.76
C HIS A 628 4.82 2.59 1.51
N GLY A 629 5.21 1.39 1.09
CA GLY A 629 6.15 1.19 -0.01
C GLY A 629 7.52 1.78 0.33
N ASP A 630 7.99 2.69 -0.52
CA ASP A 630 9.23 3.43 -0.31
C ASP A 630 9.00 4.83 0.29
N VAL A 631 7.79 5.15 0.77
CA VAL A 631 7.48 6.43 1.42
C VAL A 631 7.41 6.26 2.93
N VAL A 632 8.03 7.18 3.66
CA VAL A 632 8.12 7.21 5.12
C VAL A 632 7.47 8.50 5.62
N LEU A 633 6.52 8.34 6.54
CA LEU A 633 5.88 9.45 7.24
C LEU A 633 6.68 9.76 8.51
N GLY A 634 7.18 10.98 8.59
CA GLY A 634 7.94 11.51 9.71
C GLY A 634 7.24 12.67 10.40
N ILE A 635 7.48 12.84 11.69
CA ILE A 635 7.12 14.04 12.45
C ILE A 635 8.41 14.70 12.91
N TRP A 636 8.61 15.95 12.53
CA TRP A 636 9.78 16.73 12.87
C TRP A 636 9.35 18.00 13.60
N LYS A 637 10.19 18.51 14.50
CA LYS A 637 9.95 19.77 15.17
C LYS A 637 11.02 20.78 14.79
N ASP A 638 10.62 22.03 14.62
CA ASP A 638 11.58 23.12 14.42
C ASP A 638 12.25 23.58 15.73
N GLU A 639 13.11 24.60 15.62
CA GLU A 639 13.82 25.21 16.74
C GLU A 639 12.90 25.81 17.81
N ARG A 640 11.63 26.04 17.49
CA ARG A 640 10.59 26.57 18.38
C ARG A 640 9.69 25.45 18.93
N ASP A 641 10.03 24.19 18.70
CA ASP A 641 9.25 23.00 19.02
C ASP A 641 7.90 22.88 18.28
N VAL A 642 7.71 23.62 17.18
CA VAL A 642 6.50 23.52 16.36
C VAL A 642 6.56 22.23 15.55
N PRO A 643 5.56 21.34 15.65
CA PRO A 643 5.55 20.08 14.94
C PRO A 643 5.10 20.24 13.47
N TYR A 644 5.79 19.50 12.60
CA TYR A 644 5.51 19.37 11.19
C TYR A 644 5.45 17.89 10.82
N VAL A 645 4.56 17.55 9.89
CA VAL A 645 4.52 16.25 9.24
C VAL A 645 5.36 16.32 7.97
N GLN A 646 6.14 15.28 7.71
CA GLN A 646 7.06 15.19 6.57
C GLN A 646 6.88 13.86 5.85
N LEU A 647 6.90 13.88 4.52
CA LEU A 647 7.11 12.67 3.72
C LEU A 647 8.56 12.60 3.27
N HIS A 648 9.15 11.42 3.45
CA HIS A 648 10.50 11.06 3.03
C HIS A 648 10.45 9.84 2.13
N ARG A 649 11.47 9.66 1.28
CA ARG A 649 11.61 8.46 0.45
C ARG A 649 12.74 7.59 0.98
N LEU A 650 12.53 6.28 0.93
CA LEU A 650 13.58 5.29 1.14
C LEU A 650 14.57 5.33 -0.03
N ILE A 651 15.78 5.78 0.27
CA ILE A 651 16.91 5.70 -0.65
C ILE A 651 17.72 4.47 -0.25
N ARG A 652 17.95 3.58 -1.20
CA ARG A 652 18.81 2.40 -0.99
C ARG A 652 20.21 2.77 -1.46
N GLU A 653 21.15 2.74 -0.52
CA GLU A 653 22.58 2.84 -0.79
C GLU A 653 23.22 1.47 -1.01
#